data_AF-A0ABC8LJ64-F1
#
_entry.id   AF-A0ABC8LJ64-F1
#
_cell.length_a   1.000
_cell.length_b   1.000
_cell.length_c   1.000
_cell.angle_alpha   90.00
_cell.angle_beta   90.00
_cell.angle_gamma   90.00
#
_symmetry.space_group_name_H-M   'P 1'
#
loop_
_entity.id
_entity.type
_entity.pdbx_description
1 polymer ?
#
loop_
_entity_poly.entity_id
_entity_poly.type
_entity_poly.pdbx_seq_one_letter_code
_entity_poly.pdbx_strand_id
1 'polypeptide(L)'
;MSKKKSEAAANEEPNRKITSLNSKKEANEVKSLKKEEEEEEDLLLASGIDSDYDGDSLSGSLNSDDFDSDIFDSEDDDSNGDEGSDDEVVDSENGEEDGSDDDEEREVAEESDSSEDEVAPRNTVGDVPLEWYKDEKHIGYDITGKKITKKEKQDKLDSFLATMDDSKNWRKIYDEYNDEEVELTKEESKLIRRMLKGEAPHADFDPYAPYVDWFKWEDAIHPLSSAPEPKRRFIPSKWEAKEVVKLVRAIRKGLIKFDKPEEEPNVYLLWGDDSSTSDQKSKHLTYIPAPKQKLPGHEESYNPPSEYIPTEEEKASYELMYEEDRPKFIPKRFKSLRSIPAYENAVLELFLRCLDLYLCARERKKRINIDPESLKPKLPSRKDLRPYPNTCYLEYKGHTGPVTSISTELSGQWIASGSTDGSVRIWEVETGRCLKVWQFDEAVKCVAWNPLPDFPILAVAMGIDLVFLNTELGTDEEQQRIEELLRLDNLPELDEAAAAIATWLPDEKYGGIKIRHFKNLSYIDWHPRGDYLSAVMPGGETRGVVIHQLSAHSTKRLPIKMRGLPVCTLFHPNHRGIFIIATKKYVRVYNLHKNGEPIKKLETGLREISSMAIHPGGDNLVVGSKEGKMCWFDMDLSSKPYKILKNHPKDITNVEFHRSYPLFASCSEDSTAYVFHGKVYNDLNENPLIVPLEILRGHSSKGGVLDCKFHPRQPWLFTAGGDSVIKLYCH
;
A
#
# COMPACT_ATOMS: atom_id res chain seq x y z
N MET A 1 -36.41 -35.21 23.86
CA MET A 1 -35.86 -34.94 25.22
C MET A 1 -34.35 -35.12 25.18
N SER A 2 -33.65 -35.03 26.33
CA SER A 2 -32.18 -34.96 26.48
C SER A 2 -31.47 -33.83 25.71
N LYS A 3 -31.23 -32.70 26.40
CA LYS A 3 -30.38 -31.58 25.96
C LYS A 3 -29.77 -30.91 27.20
N LYS A 4 -28.60 -30.26 27.03
CA LYS A 4 -27.86 -29.41 27.98
C LYS A 4 -27.17 -30.09 29.19
N LYS A 5 -25.83 -30.20 29.13
CA LYS A 5 -24.86 -29.71 30.13
C LYS A 5 -23.41 -30.08 29.74
N SER A 6 -22.67 -29.14 29.14
CA SER A 6 -21.20 -29.00 29.21
C SER A 6 -20.72 -27.98 28.16
N GLU A 7 -20.27 -26.80 28.60
CA GLU A 7 -19.35 -25.82 27.95
C GLU A 7 -19.66 -24.40 28.41
N ALA A 8 -19.08 -24.02 29.56
CA ALA A 8 -19.09 -22.66 30.10
C ALA A 8 -17.98 -22.53 31.17
N ALA A 9 -16.71 -22.57 30.76
CA ALA A 9 -15.56 -22.47 31.68
C ALA A 9 -14.25 -22.06 30.97
N ALA A 10 -14.23 -20.89 30.31
CA ALA A 10 -13.00 -20.20 29.87
C ALA A 10 -13.31 -18.78 29.35
N ASN A 11 -13.38 -17.77 30.23
CA ASN A 11 -13.16 -16.33 29.93
C ASN A 11 -13.45 -15.44 31.16
N GLU A 12 -12.58 -15.46 32.18
CA GLU A 12 -12.62 -14.50 33.29
C GLU A 12 -11.21 -14.11 33.77
N GLU A 13 -10.48 -13.30 33.00
CA GLU A 13 -9.28 -12.61 33.54
C GLU A 13 -8.84 -11.37 32.71
N PRO A 14 -9.60 -10.26 32.80
CA PRO A 14 -8.91 -8.96 32.83
C PRO A 14 -9.49 -7.90 33.80
N ASN A 15 -10.62 -8.15 34.46
CA ASN A 15 -11.35 -7.09 35.20
C ASN A 15 -10.84 -6.73 36.61
N ARG A 16 -9.86 -7.46 37.17
CA ARG A 16 -9.41 -7.26 38.57
C ARG A 16 -8.53 -6.02 38.83
N LYS A 17 -8.11 -5.27 37.79
CA LYS A 17 -7.26 -4.07 37.96
C LYS A 17 -8.01 -2.73 37.99
N ILE A 18 -9.28 -2.70 37.60
CA ILE A 18 -10.07 -1.45 37.53
C ILE A 18 -10.80 -1.20 38.86
N THR A 19 -11.21 -2.26 39.56
CA THR A 19 -11.95 -2.18 40.83
C THR A 19 -11.15 -1.60 42.01
N SER A 20 -9.82 -1.74 42.02
CA SER A 20 -8.96 -1.26 43.12
C SER A 20 -8.58 0.23 43.04
N LEU A 21 -8.93 0.91 41.94
CA LEU A 21 -8.70 2.35 41.77
C LEU A 21 -9.92 3.20 42.18
N ASN A 22 -11.14 2.66 42.08
CA ASN A 22 -12.35 3.37 42.49
C ASN A 22 -12.52 3.40 44.02
N SER A 23 -12.28 2.29 44.71
CA SER A 23 -12.42 2.22 46.18
C SER A 23 -11.49 3.16 46.95
N LYS A 24 -10.37 3.59 46.34
CA LYS A 24 -9.46 4.60 46.91
C LYS A 24 -9.92 6.05 46.68
N LYS A 25 -10.83 6.31 45.75
CA LYS A 25 -11.45 7.64 45.58
C LYS A 25 -12.58 7.83 46.58
N GLU A 26 -13.49 6.86 46.66
CA GLU A 26 -14.63 6.85 47.58
C GLU A 26 -14.17 7.00 49.05
N ALA A 27 -13.09 6.33 49.45
CA ALA A 27 -12.54 6.45 50.80
C ALA A 27 -11.93 7.83 51.16
N ASN A 28 -11.61 8.68 50.17
CA ASN A 28 -11.12 10.03 50.40
C ASN A 28 -12.26 11.06 50.47
N GLU A 29 -13.32 10.91 49.65
CA GLU A 29 -14.51 11.79 49.71
C GLU A 29 -15.26 11.64 51.04
N VAL A 30 -15.32 10.43 51.62
CA VAL A 30 -15.92 10.20 52.95
C VAL A 30 -15.12 10.87 54.09
N LYS A 31 -13.84 11.21 53.88
CA LYS A 31 -13.02 11.92 54.87
C LYS A 31 -13.12 13.45 54.79
N SER A 32 -13.43 14.02 53.63
CA SER A 32 -13.72 15.46 53.52
C SER A 32 -15.08 15.80 54.13
N LEU A 33 -16.10 14.98 53.86
CA LEU A 33 -17.48 15.23 54.33
C LEU A 33 -17.60 15.28 55.86
N LYS A 34 -16.90 14.40 56.59
CA LYS A 34 -16.88 14.43 58.06
C LYS A 34 -16.28 15.69 58.67
N LYS A 35 -15.50 16.46 57.90
CA LYS A 35 -14.85 17.68 58.37
C LYS A 35 -15.72 18.92 58.13
N GLU A 36 -16.61 18.87 57.14
CA GLU A 36 -17.63 19.89 56.90
C GLU A 36 -18.82 19.71 57.88
N GLU A 37 -19.11 18.48 58.34
CA GLU A 37 -20.13 18.22 59.37
C GLU A 37 -19.79 18.86 60.74
N GLU A 38 -18.52 18.87 61.17
CA GLU A 38 -18.10 19.52 62.44
C GLU A 38 -18.17 21.06 62.36
N GLU A 39 -17.98 21.67 61.19
CA GLU A 39 -18.03 23.14 61.01
C GLU A 39 -19.47 23.69 60.82
N GLU A 40 -20.45 22.87 60.39
CA GLU A 40 -21.86 23.28 60.30
C GLU A 40 -22.67 23.10 61.60
N GLU A 41 -22.31 22.15 62.50
CA GLU A 41 -23.05 21.96 63.76
C GLU A 41 -22.86 23.14 64.75
N ASP A 42 -21.66 23.75 64.80
CA ASP A 42 -21.39 24.94 65.64
C ASP A 42 -22.18 26.19 65.20
N LEU A 43 -22.52 26.32 63.91
CA LEU A 43 -23.28 27.45 63.37
C LEU A 43 -24.79 27.35 63.61
N LEU A 44 -25.33 26.15 63.89
CA LEU A 44 -26.76 25.92 64.04
C LEU A 44 -27.28 25.98 65.49
N LEU A 45 -26.39 26.12 66.47
CA LEU A 45 -26.76 26.46 67.86
C LEU A 45 -27.09 27.95 68.06
N ALA A 46 -26.80 28.81 67.08
CA ALA A 46 -26.89 30.27 67.19
C ALA A 46 -28.22 30.90 66.72
N SER A 47 -29.18 30.12 66.18
CA SER A 47 -30.48 30.65 65.70
C SER A 47 -31.65 29.72 66.05
N GLY A 48 -32.26 29.96 67.21
CA GLY A 48 -33.48 29.28 67.60
C GLY A 48 -34.75 30.00 67.12
N ILE A 49 -35.85 29.24 67.02
CA ILE A 49 -37.27 29.70 67.07
C ILE A 49 -37.73 30.48 65.81
N ASP A 50 -38.90 30.25 65.22
CA ASP A 50 -39.80 29.08 65.24
C ASP A 50 -40.56 28.99 63.91
N SER A 51 -41.40 27.97 63.76
CA SER A 51 -42.35 27.83 62.66
C SER A 51 -43.44 28.90 62.62
N ASP A 52 -43.94 29.24 61.43
CA ASP A 52 -45.40 29.11 61.18
C ASP A 52 -45.75 28.92 59.69
N TYR A 53 -47.04 28.69 59.43
CA TYR A 53 -47.58 27.94 58.29
C TYR A 53 -48.24 28.80 57.18
N ASP A 54 -48.82 28.12 56.17
CA ASP A 54 -49.64 28.64 55.06
C ASP A 54 -48.89 29.41 53.94
N GLY A 55 -49.33 29.43 52.68
CA GLY A 55 -50.46 28.73 52.06
C GLY A 55 -50.78 29.22 50.63
N ASP A 56 -50.57 28.33 49.65
CA ASP A 56 -51.21 28.28 48.32
C ASP A 56 -50.94 29.31 47.17
N SER A 57 -50.69 28.73 45.99
CA SER A 57 -51.10 29.16 44.63
C SER A 57 -50.62 30.46 43.91
N LEU A 58 -50.01 30.20 42.74
CA LEU A 58 -50.21 30.84 41.41
C LEU A 58 -49.58 32.21 41.01
N SER A 59 -48.84 32.12 39.89
CA SER A 59 -48.73 33.06 38.75
C SER A 59 -47.65 34.17 38.73
N GLY A 60 -47.02 34.33 37.55
CA GLY A 60 -47.03 35.63 36.87
C GLY A 60 -45.85 36.60 37.02
N SER A 61 -44.73 36.31 36.36
CA SER A 61 -43.94 37.25 35.51
C SER A 61 -43.48 38.66 35.98
N LEU A 62 -42.19 38.92 35.71
CA LEU A 62 -41.51 40.22 35.40
C LEU A 62 -40.84 41.05 36.52
N ASN A 63 -39.50 40.99 36.48
CA ASN A 63 -38.51 42.09 36.39
C ASN A 63 -38.32 43.18 37.46
N SER A 64 -37.02 43.48 37.61
CA SER A 64 -36.34 44.77 37.90
C SER A 64 -36.35 45.36 39.31
N ASP A 65 -35.18 45.23 39.94
CA ASP A 65 -34.27 46.30 40.36
C ASP A 65 -34.57 47.21 41.58
N ASP A 66 -33.59 47.17 42.48
CA ASP A 66 -32.92 48.29 43.17
C ASP A 66 -33.45 48.98 44.45
N PHE A 67 -32.49 49.06 45.39
CA PHE A 67 -32.17 50.13 46.34
C PHE A 67 -33.01 50.37 47.63
N ASP A 68 -32.43 49.84 48.71
CA ASP A 68 -31.86 50.56 49.88
C ASP A 68 -32.73 51.19 50.98
N SER A 69 -32.26 50.91 52.20
CA SER A 69 -32.24 51.70 53.44
C SER A 69 -33.33 52.77 53.71
N ASP A 70 -33.95 52.73 54.90
CA ASP A 70 -33.36 53.39 56.08
C ASP A 70 -34.23 53.38 57.37
N ILE A 71 -33.56 53.69 58.49
CA ILE A 71 -34.03 54.49 59.66
C ILE A 71 -34.81 53.82 60.84
N PHE A 72 -34.09 53.76 62.00
CA PHE A 72 -34.47 54.13 63.39
C PHE A 72 -35.58 53.29 64.11
N ASP A 73 -35.74 53.20 65.45
CA ASP A 73 -35.02 53.58 66.69
C ASP A 73 -35.74 52.86 67.87
N SER A 74 -35.31 52.78 69.14
CA SER A 74 -34.06 53.13 69.88
C SER A 74 -34.13 52.45 71.29
N GLU A 75 -33.03 52.46 72.08
CA GLU A 75 -32.99 52.47 73.57
C GLU A 75 -33.60 51.24 74.36
N ASP A 76 -33.16 50.85 75.56
CA ASP A 76 -31.89 51.06 76.30
C ASP A 76 -31.80 50.06 77.49
N ASP A 77 -30.63 50.05 78.13
CA ASP A 77 -30.35 49.77 79.56
C ASP A 77 -30.51 48.37 80.21
N ASP A 78 -29.33 47.75 80.36
CA ASP A 78 -28.58 47.63 81.62
C ASP A 78 -28.94 46.61 82.74
N SER A 79 -28.00 45.67 82.88
CA SER A 79 -27.10 45.51 84.05
C SER A 79 -27.28 44.32 85.01
N ASN A 80 -26.18 43.54 85.09
CA ASN A 80 -25.45 43.06 86.26
C ASN A 80 -26.19 42.40 87.46
N GLY A 81 -25.64 41.26 87.92
CA GLY A 81 -25.93 40.71 89.26
C GLY A 81 -25.37 39.29 89.46
N ASP A 82 -24.11 39.19 89.88
CA ASP A 82 -23.35 37.94 90.07
C ASP A 82 -23.59 37.27 91.45
N GLU A 83 -22.98 36.08 91.62
CA GLU A 83 -22.57 35.40 92.87
C GLU A 83 -23.62 34.75 93.82
N GLY A 84 -23.26 33.55 94.33
CA GLY A 84 -23.42 33.28 95.76
C GLY A 84 -24.02 31.93 96.24
N SER A 85 -23.25 30.84 96.16
CA SER A 85 -22.90 29.93 97.29
C SER A 85 -23.93 29.22 98.21
N ASP A 86 -23.64 27.93 98.43
CA ASP A 86 -23.64 27.18 99.71
C ASP A 86 -24.92 26.55 100.34
N ASP A 87 -25.01 25.22 100.15
CA ASP A 87 -24.85 24.15 101.17
C ASP A 87 -25.85 23.86 102.34
N GLU A 88 -25.68 22.63 102.85
CA GLU A 88 -26.24 21.97 104.06
C GLU A 88 -27.71 21.49 104.06
N VAL A 89 -28.16 20.36 104.65
CA VAL A 89 -27.69 19.03 105.13
C VAL A 89 -28.89 18.45 105.97
N VAL A 90 -28.78 17.25 106.55
CA VAL A 90 -29.60 16.65 107.65
C VAL A 90 -30.64 15.58 107.26
N ASP A 91 -30.15 14.34 107.12
CA ASP A 91 -30.35 13.16 108.00
C ASP A 91 -31.73 12.53 108.36
N SER A 92 -31.62 11.22 108.62
CA SER A 92 -32.40 10.37 109.56
C SER A 92 -33.84 9.94 109.15
N GLU A 93 -34.32 8.72 109.44
CA GLU A 93 -33.75 7.56 110.16
C GLU A 93 -34.64 6.30 110.01
N ASN A 94 -34.08 5.11 110.29
CA ASN A 94 -34.74 3.83 110.69
C ASN A 94 -35.76 3.19 109.70
N GLY A 95 -35.92 1.86 109.58
CA GLY A 95 -35.32 0.70 110.24
C GLY A 95 -36.31 -0.48 110.17
N GLU A 96 -35.85 -1.71 109.93
CA GLU A 96 -36.70 -2.93 109.93
C GLU A 96 -36.08 -4.02 110.82
N GLU A 97 -36.92 -4.74 111.56
CA GLU A 97 -36.59 -5.92 112.39
C GLU A 97 -37.37 -7.16 111.89
N ASP A 98 -36.73 -8.32 112.04
CA ASP A 98 -37.24 -9.71 112.14
C ASP A 98 -38.19 -10.27 111.05
N GLY A 99 -37.94 -11.45 110.45
CA GLY A 99 -37.01 -12.53 110.79
C GLY A 99 -37.64 -13.91 110.52
N SER A 100 -36.85 -14.88 110.06
CA SER A 100 -37.08 -16.33 110.26
C SER A 100 -35.85 -17.13 109.80
N ASP A 101 -35.33 -17.98 110.68
CA ASP A 101 -34.13 -18.80 110.48
C ASP A 101 -34.32 -20.00 109.54
N ASP A 102 -33.21 -20.51 108.97
CA ASP A 102 -32.82 -21.93 109.06
C ASP A 102 -31.37 -22.11 108.52
N ASP A 103 -30.46 -22.58 109.38
CA ASP A 103 -29.03 -22.80 109.10
C ASP A 103 -28.75 -24.24 108.58
N GLU A 104 -27.94 -24.39 107.52
CA GLU A 104 -27.00 -25.52 107.37
C GLU A 104 -25.69 -25.09 106.69
N GLU A 105 -24.55 -25.45 107.28
CA GLU A 105 -23.21 -25.01 106.89
C GLU A 105 -22.68 -25.70 105.60
N ARG A 106 -21.88 -24.98 104.80
CA ARG A 106 -21.00 -25.58 103.77
C ARG A 106 -19.62 -24.95 103.76
N GLU A 107 -18.60 -25.82 103.72
CA GLU A 107 -17.19 -25.46 103.68
C GLU A 107 -16.83 -24.75 102.36
N VAL A 108 -15.96 -23.73 102.46
CA VAL A 108 -15.41 -23.00 101.30
C VAL A 108 -14.30 -23.86 100.68
N ALA A 109 -14.50 -24.28 99.43
CA ALA A 109 -13.42 -24.84 98.62
C ALA A 109 -12.70 -23.71 97.86
N GLU A 110 -11.37 -23.70 97.90
CA GLU A 110 -10.55 -22.75 97.13
C GLU A 110 -10.70 -23.02 95.62
N GLU A 111 -11.16 -22.04 94.86
CA GLU A 111 -11.41 -22.16 93.42
C GLU A 111 -10.11 -21.97 92.62
N SER A 112 -9.77 -22.98 91.79
CA SER A 112 -8.44 -23.16 91.20
C SER A 112 -8.16 -22.38 89.90
N ASP A 113 -8.95 -21.36 89.57
CA ASP A 113 -8.88 -20.64 88.27
C ASP A 113 -9.05 -19.11 88.44
N SER A 114 -8.35 -18.57 89.44
CA SER A 114 -8.09 -17.13 89.55
C SER A 114 -6.92 -16.76 88.64
N SER A 115 -7.13 -15.79 87.75
CA SER A 115 -6.11 -15.37 86.75
C SER A 115 -4.87 -14.69 87.35
N GLU A 116 -4.79 -14.56 88.67
CA GLU A 116 -3.64 -14.00 89.41
C GLU A 116 -2.80 -15.08 90.15
N ASP A 117 -3.22 -16.35 90.15
CA ASP A 117 -2.74 -17.35 91.14
C ASP A 117 -1.94 -18.56 90.61
N GLU A 118 -1.74 -18.76 89.30
CA GLU A 118 -0.97 -19.94 88.82
C GLU A 118 0.53 -19.93 89.24
N VAL A 119 1.07 -18.74 89.56
CA VAL A 119 2.29 -18.60 90.39
C VAL A 119 2.12 -17.36 91.26
N ALA A 120 1.97 -17.55 92.58
CA ALA A 120 1.90 -16.44 93.53
C ALA A 120 3.02 -15.42 93.27
N PRO A 121 2.71 -14.12 93.03
CA PRO A 121 3.67 -13.14 92.50
C PRO A 121 4.80 -12.89 93.49
N ARG A 122 5.91 -13.60 93.26
CA ARG A 122 7.06 -13.62 94.15
C ARG A 122 7.70 -12.23 94.21
N ASN A 123 7.89 -11.60 93.05
CA ASN A 123 8.34 -10.23 92.95
C ASN A 123 7.15 -9.26 92.78
N THR A 124 6.99 -8.32 93.72
CA THR A 124 5.85 -7.38 93.79
C THR A 124 6.06 -6.04 93.07
N VAL A 125 7.07 -5.94 92.21
CA VAL A 125 7.46 -4.69 91.51
C VAL A 125 6.44 -4.23 90.46
N GLY A 126 5.66 -5.15 89.87
CA GLY A 126 4.70 -4.85 88.80
C GLY A 126 5.38 -4.60 87.44
N ASP A 127 4.62 -4.08 86.48
CA ASP A 127 5.09 -3.79 85.12
C ASP A 127 5.96 -2.51 85.06
N VAL A 128 7.12 -2.57 85.70
CA VAL A 128 8.11 -1.48 85.81
C VAL A 128 9.39 -1.88 85.06
N PRO A 129 10.01 -0.98 84.28
CA PRO A 129 11.24 -1.30 83.55
C PRO A 129 12.37 -1.81 84.45
N LEU A 130 12.74 -3.08 84.27
CA LEU A 130 13.83 -3.77 84.98
C LEU A 130 15.22 -3.08 84.84
N GLU A 131 15.33 -2.11 83.94
CA GLU A 131 16.53 -1.28 83.80
C GLU A 131 16.92 -0.54 85.08
N TRP A 132 15.94 -0.09 85.87
CA TRP A 132 16.20 0.66 87.11
C TRP A 132 16.92 -0.17 88.18
N TYR A 133 16.74 -1.49 88.15
CA TYR A 133 17.42 -2.41 89.04
C TYR A 133 18.77 -2.89 88.49
N LYS A 134 19.20 -2.51 87.27
CA LYS A 134 20.45 -3.05 86.66
C LYS A 134 21.68 -2.87 87.55
N ASP A 135 21.85 -1.69 88.13
CA ASP A 135 22.99 -1.35 89.00
C ASP A 135 22.78 -1.81 90.47
N GLU A 136 21.57 -2.24 90.83
CA GLU A 136 21.26 -2.77 92.17
C GLU A 136 21.54 -4.28 92.30
N LYS A 137 21.73 -4.75 93.54
CA LYS A 137 22.02 -6.16 93.85
C LYS A 137 20.78 -7.05 93.97
N HIS A 138 19.59 -6.46 93.90
CA HIS A 138 18.28 -7.11 93.97
C HIS A 138 17.38 -6.61 92.83
N ILE A 139 16.36 -7.39 92.45
CA ILE A 139 15.40 -7.06 91.38
C ILE A 139 14.04 -6.58 91.94
N GLY A 140 13.81 -6.74 93.24
CA GLY A 140 12.59 -6.30 93.90
C GLY A 140 12.46 -6.83 95.32
N TYR A 141 11.22 -6.88 95.81
CA TYR A 141 10.88 -7.39 97.13
C TYR A 141 9.71 -8.38 97.08
N ASP A 142 9.78 -9.41 97.93
CA ASP A 142 8.65 -10.29 98.23
C ASP A 142 7.51 -9.51 98.89
N ILE A 143 6.28 -10.05 98.84
CA ILE A 143 5.09 -9.49 99.52
C ILE A 143 5.25 -9.33 101.05
N THR A 144 6.22 -10.02 101.66
CA THR A 144 6.61 -9.86 103.07
C THR A 144 7.76 -8.85 103.29
N GLY A 145 8.16 -8.09 102.28
CA GLY A 145 9.20 -7.04 102.35
C GLY A 145 10.66 -7.52 102.32
N LYS A 146 10.95 -8.75 101.85
CA LYS A 146 12.32 -9.28 101.75
C LYS A 146 12.93 -9.00 100.38
N LYS A 147 14.20 -8.62 100.31
CA LYS A 147 14.92 -8.33 99.05
C LYS A 147 15.18 -9.60 98.25
N ILE A 148 14.82 -9.59 96.97
CA ILE A 148 15.07 -10.68 96.01
C ILE A 148 16.43 -10.45 95.33
N THR A 149 17.49 -11.08 95.87
CA THR A 149 18.87 -10.92 95.37
C THR A 149 19.10 -11.61 94.03
N LYS A 150 19.77 -10.94 93.10
CA LYS A 150 20.17 -11.51 91.81
C LYS A 150 21.09 -12.71 92.00
N LYS A 151 20.97 -13.73 91.14
CA LYS A 151 21.94 -14.83 91.10
C LYS A 151 23.24 -14.35 90.45
N GLU A 152 24.38 -14.88 90.89
CA GLU A 152 25.67 -14.57 90.27
C GLU A 152 25.70 -15.14 88.84
N LYS A 153 25.75 -14.26 87.83
CA LYS A 153 25.77 -14.70 86.43
C LYS A 153 27.07 -15.46 86.14
N GLN A 154 26.92 -16.74 85.77
CA GLN A 154 28.01 -17.57 85.28
C GLN A 154 28.64 -16.97 84.03
N ASP A 155 29.90 -17.32 83.76
CA ASP A 155 30.65 -16.71 82.67
C ASP A 155 30.05 -17.04 81.30
N LYS A 156 30.24 -16.15 80.32
CA LYS A 156 29.56 -16.25 79.00
C LYS A 156 29.95 -17.50 78.18
N LEU A 157 31.06 -18.14 78.53
CA LEU A 157 31.52 -19.38 77.90
C LEU A 157 30.84 -20.62 78.52
N ASP A 158 30.69 -20.67 79.84
CA ASP A 158 30.10 -21.83 80.53
C ASP A 158 28.58 -21.93 80.27
N SER A 159 27.89 -20.79 80.27
CA SER A 159 26.48 -20.70 79.86
C SER A 159 26.26 -21.13 78.40
N PHE A 160 27.18 -20.80 77.49
CA PHE A 160 27.10 -21.23 76.09
C PHE A 160 27.38 -22.74 75.92
N LEU A 161 28.28 -23.33 76.72
CA LEU A 161 28.52 -24.77 76.72
C LEU A 161 27.31 -25.55 77.26
N ALA A 162 26.73 -25.11 78.39
CA ALA A 162 25.49 -25.68 78.92
C ALA A 162 24.32 -25.60 77.92
N THR A 163 24.28 -24.56 77.10
CA THR A 163 23.26 -24.36 76.05
C THR A 163 23.31 -25.43 74.94
N MET A 164 24.50 -25.98 74.63
CA MET A 164 24.66 -26.97 73.54
C MET A 164 24.48 -28.42 73.97
N ASP A 165 24.88 -28.80 75.19
CA ASP A 165 24.82 -30.21 75.63
C ASP A 165 23.41 -30.66 76.08
N ASP A 166 22.52 -29.72 76.45
CA ASP A 166 21.23 -30.06 77.07
C ASP A 166 20.07 -30.11 76.05
N SER A 167 19.73 -31.33 75.58
CA SER A 167 18.68 -31.57 74.55
C SER A 167 17.26 -31.04 74.87
N LYS A 168 17.02 -30.63 76.12
CA LYS A 168 15.75 -30.07 76.60
C LYS A 168 15.66 -28.55 76.48
N ASN A 169 16.74 -27.86 76.09
CA ASN A 169 16.84 -26.40 76.19
C ASN A 169 15.71 -25.64 75.45
N TRP A 170 15.19 -26.19 74.34
CA TRP A 170 14.03 -25.63 73.62
C TRP A 170 12.71 -25.57 74.42
N ARG A 171 12.64 -26.21 75.59
CA ARG A 171 11.50 -26.15 76.53
C ARG A 171 11.72 -25.21 77.70
N LYS A 172 12.94 -24.66 77.84
CA LYS A 172 13.25 -23.70 78.89
C LYS A 172 13.02 -22.30 78.37
N ILE A 173 12.44 -21.45 79.21
CA ILE A 173 12.32 -20.01 79.00
C ILE A 173 12.92 -19.35 80.24
N TYR A 174 13.85 -18.44 80.04
CA TYR A 174 14.42 -17.64 81.12
C TYR A 174 13.49 -16.46 81.40
N ASP A 175 13.04 -16.35 82.64
CA ASP A 175 12.23 -15.24 83.14
C ASP A 175 13.15 -14.14 83.70
N GLU A 176 13.22 -13.01 83.00
CA GLU A 176 14.03 -11.86 83.41
C GLU A 176 13.47 -11.14 84.64
N TYR A 177 12.18 -11.31 84.97
CA TYR A 177 11.51 -10.61 86.07
C TYR A 177 11.76 -11.29 87.44
N ASN A 178 11.92 -12.62 87.46
CA ASN A 178 12.27 -13.39 88.67
C ASN A 178 13.70 -13.97 88.67
N ASP A 179 14.48 -13.84 87.59
CA ASP A 179 15.87 -14.36 87.45
C ASP A 179 15.96 -15.90 87.60
N GLU A 180 15.04 -16.62 86.94
CA GLU A 180 14.93 -18.09 86.96
C GLU A 180 14.71 -18.70 85.55
N GLU A 181 15.09 -19.96 85.35
CA GLU A 181 14.76 -20.72 84.14
C GLU A 181 13.54 -21.62 84.40
N VAL A 182 12.46 -21.43 83.62
CA VAL A 182 11.20 -22.19 83.73
C VAL A 182 11.13 -23.24 82.62
N GLU A 183 10.94 -24.52 82.96
CA GLU A 183 10.76 -25.60 81.98
C GLU A 183 9.28 -25.94 81.78
N LEU A 184 8.75 -25.85 80.55
CA LEU A 184 7.36 -26.19 80.25
C LEU A 184 7.05 -27.67 80.52
N THR A 185 5.96 -27.95 81.25
CA THR A 185 5.57 -29.31 81.59
C THR A 185 5.06 -30.08 80.37
N LYS A 186 4.97 -31.40 80.51
CA LYS A 186 4.45 -32.26 79.43
C LYS A 186 2.95 -32.03 79.19
N GLU A 187 2.22 -31.53 80.17
CA GLU A 187 0.77 -31.36 80.14
C GLU A 187 0.38 -30.03 79.48
N GLU A 188 1.00 -28.92 79.88
CA GLU A 188 0.95 -27.65 79.11
C GLU A 188 1.32 -27.88 77.64
N SER A 189 2.42 -28.60 77.37
CA SER A 189 2.84 -28.87 75.99
C SER A 189 1.86 -29.74 75.20
N LYS A 190 0.92 -30.44 75.85
CA LYS A 190 -0.20 -31.16 75.21
C LYS A 190 -1.41 -30.24 75.05
N LEU A 191 -1.73 -29.45 76.07
CA LEU A 191 -2.82 -28.47 76.11
C LEU A 191 -2.68 -27.46 74.96
N ILE A 192 -1.50 -26.83 74.86
CA ILE A 192 -1.15 -25.90 73.77
C ILE A 192 -1.32 -26.59 72.41
N ARG A 193 -0.92 -27.87 72.27
CA ARG A 193 -1.08 -28.63 71.02
C ARG A 193 -2.53 -29.02 70.68
N ARG A 194 -3.44 -29.11 71.66
CA ARG A 194 -4.88 -29.26 71.40
C ARG A 194 -5.48 -27.93 70.96
N MET A 195 -5.20 -26.86 71.69
CA MET A 195 -5.64 -25.51 71.34
C MET A 195 -5.20 -25.10 69.92
N LEU A 196 -3.94 -25.32 69.54
CA LEU A 196 -3.41 -25.03 68.20
C LEU A 196 -4.08 -25.83 67.07
N LYS A 197 -4.76 -26.92 67.39
CA LYS A 197 -5.54 -27.73 66.44
C LYS A 197 -7.04 -27.41 66.45
N GLY A 198 -7.51 -26.54 67.35
CA GLY A 198 -8.94 -26.32 67.60
C GLY A 198 -9.64 -27.51 68.28
N GLU A 199 -8.89 -28.40 68.93
CA GLU A 199 -9.44 -29.46 69.79
C GLU A 199 -9.75 -28.89 71.18
N ALA A 200 -10.79 -29.41 71.85
CA ALA A 200 -11.17 -28.96 73.20
C ALA A 200 -10.00 -29.11 74.21
N PRO A 201 -9.77 -28.14 75.13
CA PRO A 201 -8.63 -28.20 76.05
C PRO A 201 -8.66 -29.40 76.99
N HIS A 202 -9.78 -29.58 77.69
CA HIS A 202 -10.04 -30.72 78.59
C HIS A 202 -10.45 -31.97 77.80
N ALA A 203 -10.05 -33.13 78.32
CA ALA A 203 -10.29 -34.41 77.64
C ALA A 203 -11.75 -34.90 77.74
N ASP A 204 -12.50 -34.41 78.73
CA ASP A 204 -13.83 -34.92 79.12
C ASP A 204 -14.99 -34.06 78.59
N PHE A 205 -14.70 -33.12 77.69
CA PHE A 205 -15.72 -32.24 77.09
C PHE A 205 -16.45 -32.95 75.93
N ASP A 206 -17.77 -33.14 76.07
CA ASP A 206 -18.67 -33.60 74.99
C ASP A 206 -19.26 -32.38 74.23
N PRO A 207 -18.92 -32.16 72.95
CA PRO A 207 -19.42 -31.03 72.17
C PRO A 207 -20.93 -31.09 71.83
N TYR A 208 -21.62 -32.19 72.12
CA TYR A 208 -22.99 -32.43 71.64
C TYR A 208 -23.99 -32.80 72.76
N ALA A 209 -23.75 -32.31 73.98
CA ALA A 209 -24.67 -32.52 75.11
C ALA A 209 -26.08 -31.92 74.84
N PRO A 210 -27.17 -32.64 75.17
CA PRO A 210 -28.54 -32.15 74.98
C PRO A 210 -28.90 -31.05 75.99
N TYR A 211 -29.58 -30.00 75.52
CA TYR A 211 -29.97 -28.83 76.32
C TYR A 211 -31.08 -29.16 77.34
N VAL A 212 -30.95 -28.64 78.56
CA VAL A 212 -31.90 -28.81 79.67
C VAL A 212 -32.32 -27.45 80.22
N ASP A 213 -33.62 -27.13 80.13
CA ASP A 213 -34.23 -26.02 80.86
C ASP A 213 -34.24 -26.36 82.36
N TRP A 214 -33.23 -25.88 83.09
CA TRP A 214 -33.09 -26.12 84.53
C TRP A 214 -33.95 -25.20 85.40
N PHE A 215 -34.56 -24.15 84.82
CA PHE A 215 -35.45 -23.23 85.52
C PHE A 215 -36.61 -22.81 84.61
N LYS A 216 -37.84 -23.12 85.03
CA LYS A 216 -39.07 -22.65 84.40
C LYS A 216 -39.99 -22.11 85.48
N TRP A 217 -40.31 -20.82 85.38
CA TRP A 217 -41.23 -20.15 86.29
C TRP A 217 -42.67 -20.50 85.93
N GLU A 218 -43.20 -21.55 86.54
CA GLU A 218 -44.61 -21.90 86.43
C GLU A 218 -45.44 -20.87 87.23
N ASP A 219 -46.44 -20.26 86.58
CA ASP A 219 -47.35 -19.21 87.09
C ASP A 219 -46.77 -17.80 87.36
N ALA A 220 -46.20 -17.17 86.32
CA ALA A 220 -45.90 -15.74 86.29
C ALA A 220 -47.18 -14.86 86.09
N ILE A 221 -48.03 -14.76 87.12
CA ILE A 221 -49.31 -14.02 87.06
C ILE A 221 -49.13 -12.49 87.11
N HIS A 222 -48.05 -12.00 87.74
CA HIS A 222 -47.75 -10.57 87.88
C HIS A 222 -46.33 -10.23 87.37
N PRO A 223 -46.12 -9.04 86.78
CA PRO A 223 -44.78 -8.59 86.40
C PRO A 223 -43.95 -8.29 87.67
N LEU A 224 -42.63 -8.54 87.59
CA LEU A 224 -41.67 -8.30 88.68
C LEU A 224 -41.55 -6.83 89.13
N SER A 225 -42.18 -5.88 88.42
CA SER A 225 -42.20 -4.46 88.77
C SER A 225 -43.55 -3.84 88.47
N SER A 226 -44.06 -3.02 89.40
CA SER A 226 -45.30 -2.26 89.28
C SER A 226 -45.10 -0.82 88.78
N ALA A 227 -43.98 -0.53 88.12
CA ALA A 227 -43.68 0.81 87.62
C ALA A 227 -44.71 1.26 86.57
N PRO A 228 -45.29 2.48 86.69
CA PRO A 228 -46.31 2.95 85.76
C PRO A 228 -45.74 3.14 84.35
N GLU A 229 -46.45 2.64 83.34
CA GLU A 229 -45.93 2.61 81.98
C GLU A 229 -45.79 4.04 81.39
N PRO A 230 -44.61 4.41 80.87
CA PRO A 230 -44.39 5.75 80.33
C PRO A 230 -45.14 5.93 79.01
N LYS A 231 -45.77 7.09 78.81
CA LYS A 231 -46.63 7.41 77.65
C LYS A 231 -46.02 7.08 76.27
N ARG A 232 -44.69 7.07 76.16
CA ARG A 232 -43.94 6.64 74.96
C ARG A 232 -44.15 5.18 74.53
N ARG A 233 -44.77 4.33 75.38
CA ARG A 233 -45.18 2.95 75.02
C ARG A 233 -46.50 2.91 74.24
N PHE A 234 -47.36 3.92 74.42
CA PHE A 234 -48.70 3.97 73.81
C PHE A 234 -48.83 5.00 72.67
N ILE A 235 -47.97 6.02 72.67
CA ILE A 235 -47.89 7.04 71.62
C ILE A 235 -46.80 6.63 70.63
N PRO A 236 -46.98 6.85 69.30
CA PRO A 236 -45.93 6.61 68.31
C PRO A 236 -44.57 7.22 68.69
N SER A 237 -43.49 6.55 68.30
CA SER A 237 -42.13 6.89 68.73
C SER A 237 -41.74 8.29 68.26
N LYS A 238 -41.51 9.21 69.21
CA LYS A 238 -40.97 10.55 68.91
C LYS A 238 -39.54 10.49 68.35
N TRP A 239 -38.78 9.43 68.64
CA TRP A 239 -37.45 9.24 68.07
C TRP A 239 -37.54 8.88 66.58
N GLU A 240 -38.40 7.91 66.25
CA GLU A 240 -38.71 7.54 64.87
C GLU A 240 -39.26 8.74 64.09
N ALA A 241 -40.15 9.54 64.68
CA ALA A 241 -40.61 10.78 64.06
C ALA A 241 -39.47 11.79 63.79
N LYS A 242 -38.49 11.92 64.70
CA LYS A 242 -37.31 12.80 64.52
C LYS A 242 -36.41 12.28 63.41
N GLU A 243 -36.22 10.97 63.33
CA GLU A 243 -35.43 10.29 62.30
C GLU A 243 -36.10 10.36 60.92
N VAL A 244 -37.41 10.14 60.84
CA VAL A 244 -38.23 10.39 59.65
C VAL A 244 -38.14 11.84 59.21
N VAL A 245 -38.17 12.83 60.12
CA VAL A 245 -37.96 14.24 59.76
C VAL A 245 -36.54 14.50 59.24
N LYS A 246 -35.50 13.87 59.80
CA LYS A 246 -34.11 13.95 59.28
C LYS A 246 -34.04 13.39 57.86
N LEU A 247 -34.64 12.22 57.61
CA LEU A 247 -34.73 11.59 56.29
C LEU A 247 -35.53 12.45 55.30
N VAL A 248 -36.69 12.99 55.69
CA VAL A 248 -37.51 13.89 54.85
C VAL A 248 -36.76 15.18 54.50
N ARG A 249 -35.97 15.74 55.42
CA ARG A 249 -35.08 16.88 55.12
C ARG A 249 -33.99 16.50 54.12
N ALA A 250 -33.36 15.33 54.27
CA ALA A 250 -32.36 14.83 53.33
C ALA A 250 -32.94 14.49 51.94
N ILE A 251 -34.17 14.00 51.88
CA ILE A 251 -34.93 13.78 50.64
C ILE A 251 -35.27 15.11 49.96
N ARG A 252 -35.75 16.13 50.71
CA ARG A 252 -36.01 17.48 50.17
C ARG A 252 -34.73 18.18 49.68
N LYS A 253 -33.61 18.02 50.38
CA LYS A 253 -32.28 18.48 49.94
C LYS A 253 -31.72 17.65 48.76
N GLY A 254 -32.39 16.58 48.33
CA GLY A 254 -31.98 15.75 47.18
C GLY A 254 -30.79 14.81 47.45
N LEU A 255 -30.36 14.70 48.71
CA LEU A 255 -29.24 13.85 49.16
C LEU A 255 -29.63 12.37 49.18
N ILE A 256 -30.86 12.08 49.61
CA ILE A 256 -31.44 10.74 49.53
C ILE A 256 -32.37 10.70 48.32
N LYS A 257 -32.00 9.92 47.31
CA LYS A 257 -32.85 9.56 46.18
C LYS A 257 -33.30 8.13 46.38
N PHE A 258 -34.59 7.87 46.23
CA PHE A 258 -35.08 6.49 46.19
C PHE A 258 -34.66 5.87 44.87
N ASP A 259 -34.03 4.69 44.92
CA ASP A 259 -33.75 3.91 43.73
C ASP A 259 -35.07 3.57 43.04
N LYS A 260 -35.24 4.10 41.84
CA LYS A 260 -36.25 3.58 40.92
C LYS A 260 -35.85 2.15 40.56
N PRO A 261 -36.81 1.23 40.37
CA PRO A 261 -36.48 -0.08 39.81
C PRO A 261 -35.69 0.12 38.51
N GLU A 262 -34.61 -0.64 38.30
CA GLU A 262 -33.76 -0.51 37.12
C GLU A 262 -34.63 -0.66 35.86
N GLU A 263 -34.87 0.45 35.17
CA GLU A 263 -35.51 0.44 33.85
C GLU A 263 -34.55 -0.30 32.90
N GLU A 264 -35.05 -1.32 32.19
CA GLU A 264 -34.25 -2.04 31.20
C GLU A 264 -33.56 -1.03 30.27
N PRO A 265 -32.27 -1.21 29.95
CA PRO A 265 -31.51 -0.20 29.22
C PRO A 265 -32.17 0.10 27.88
N ASN A 266 -32.70 1.33 27.75
CA ASN A 266 -33.45 1.76 26.56
C ASN A 266 -32.66 1.45 25.28
N VAL A 267 -33.08 0.40 24.56
CA VAL A 267 -32.45 -0.03 23.31
C VAL A 267 -32.89 0.92 22.20
N TYR A 268 -32.25 2.09 22.14
CA TYR A 268 -32.46 3.04 21.05
C TYR A 268 -31.78 2.52 19.77
N LEU A 269 -32.43 2.72 18.62
CA LEU A 269 -31.76 2.52 17.34
C LEU A 269 -30.64 3.57 17.22
N LEU A 270 -29.38 3.10 17.27
CA LEU A 270 -28.20 3.93 17.05
C LEU A 270 -28.16 4.54 15.64
N TRP A 271 -28.84 3.89 14.69
CA TRP A 271 -29.03 4.35 13.32
C TRP A 271 -30.48 4.80 13.13
N GLY A 272 -30.70 6.11 12.96
CA GLY A 272 -31.99 6.63 12.51
C GLY A 272 -32.26 6.30 11.04
N ASP A 273 -33.41 6.74 10.52
CA ASP A 273 -33.82 6.45 9.15
C ASP A 273 -32.73 6.78 8.11
N ASP A 274 -32.45 5.80 7.23
CA ASP A 274 -31.32 5.76 6.30
C ASP A 274 -31.26 6.93 5.31
N SER A 275 -32.33 7.73 5.19
CA SER A 275 -32.38 8.96 4.41
C SER A 275 -31.40 10.05 4.86
N SER A 276 -30.91 9.98 6.11
CA SER A 276 -30.02 11.00 6.70
C SER A 276 -28.51 10.69 6.54
N THR A 277 -28.14 9.42 6.30
CA THR A 277 -26.74 8.97 6.31
C THR A 277 -26.07 8.91 4.93
N SER A 278 -26.79 9.22 3.84
CA SER A 278 -26.22 9.41 2.50
C SER A 278 -25.36 10.67 2.43
N ASP A 279 -25.89 11.79 2.95
CA ASP A 279 -25.38 13.12 2.65
C ASP A 279 -24.12 13.46 3.44
N GLN A 280 -24.01 12.95 4.68
CA GLN A 280 -22.85 13.19 5.54
C GLN A 280 -21.55 12.53 5.03
N LYS A 281 -21.65 11.46 4.21
CA LYS A 281 -20.48 10.73 3.66
C LYS A 281 -19.65 11.53 2.64
N SER A 282 -20.13 12.70 2.23
CA SER A 282 -19.52 13.53 1.18
C SER A 282 -18.43 14.50 1.66
N LYS A 283 -18.30 14.76 2.97
CA LYS A 283 -17.54 15.93 3.50
C LYS A 283 -16.16 15.67 4.10
N HIS A 284 -15.72 14.43 4.25
CA HIS A 284 -14.40 14.09 4.83
C HIS A 284 -13.58 13.13 3.97
N LEU A 285 -12.31 12.91 4.34
CA LEU A 285 -11.32 12.13 3.58
C LEU A 285 -11.96 10.87 2.99
N THR A 286 -11.91 10.78 1.66
CA THR A 286 -12.71 9.81 0.92
C THR A 286 -12.33 8.37 1.28
N TYR A 287 -13.05 7.77 2.22
CA TYR A 287 -12.89 6.36 2.61
C TYR A 287 -13.08 5.45 1.39
N ILE A 288 -12.22 4.44 1.24
CA ILE A 288 -12.37 3.41 0.21
C ILE A 288 -13.06 2.20 0.87
N PRO A 289 -14.37 1.99 0.62
CA PRO A 289 -15.07 0.84 1.17
C PRO A 289 -14.44 -0.46 0.66
N ALA A 290 -14.47 -1.49 1.49
CA ALA A 290 -14.04 -2.81 1.07
C ALA A 290 -14.87 -3.29 -0.14
N PRO A 291 -14.27 -4.01 -1.11
CA PRO A 291 -15.03 -4.60 -2.20
C PRO A 291 -16.04 -5.59 -1.64
N LYS A 292 -17.31 -5.46 -2.05
CA LYS A 292 -18.34 -6.46 -1.76
C LYS A 292 -18.01 -7.76 -2.50
N GLN A 293 -18.33 -8.91 -1.91
CA GLN A 293 -18.32 -10.17 -2.64
C GLN A 293 -19.31 -10.09 -3.82
N LYS A 294 -19.03 -10.83 -4.89
CA LYS A 294 -20.00 -11.03 -5.97
C LYS A 294 -21.21 -11.79 -5.40
N LEU A 295 -22.38 -11.58 -6.01
CA LEU A 295 -23.53 -12.44 -5.73
C LEU A 295 -23.28 -13.83 -6.35
N PRO A 296 -23.70 -14.93 -5.68
CA PRO A 296 -23.55 -16.28 -6.22
C PRO A 296 -24.13 -16.45 -7.62
N GLY A 297 -23.33 -17.04 -8.51
CA GLY A 297 -23.69 -17.29 -9.91
C GLY A 297 -24.26 -18.68 -10.17
N HIS A 298 -24.60 -18.97 -11.43
CA HIS A 298 -25.02 -20.32 -11.84
C HIS A 298 -23.91 -21.37 -11.70
N GLU A 299 -22.64 -20.93 -11.72
CA GLU A 299 -21.44 -21.74 -11.47
C GLU A 299 -21.36 -22.30 -10.04
N GLU A 300 -21.81 -21.52 -9.04
CA GLU A 300 -21.83 -21.92 -7.61
C GLU A 300 -23.05 -22.78 -7.25
N SER A 301 -23.96 -23.03 -8.21
CA SER A 301 -25.10 -23.93 -8.02
C SER A 301 -24.65 -25.37 -7.79
N TYR A 302 -25.31 -26.09 -6.89
CA TYR A 302 -25.12 -27.54 -6.74
C TYR A 302 -25.51 -28.35 -7.98
N ASN A 303 -26.30 -27.76 -8.88
CA ASN A 303 -26.74 -28.35 -10.14
C ASN A 303 -26.55 -27.33 -11.26
N PRO A 304 -25.29 -27.07 -11.69
CA PRO A 304 -24.99 -26.13 -12.74
C PRO A 304 -25.30 -26.75 -14.13
N PRO A 305 -25.45 -25.92 -15.19
CA PRO A 305 -25.48 -26.40 -16.57
C PRO A 305 -24.22 -27.20 -16.92
N SER A 306 -24.31 -28.12 -17.89
CA SER A 306 -23.16 -28.93 -18.31
C SER A 306 -21.99 -28.11 -18.86
N GLU A 307 -22.26 -26.92 -19.42
CA GLU A 307 -21.25 -25.98 -19.92
C GLU A 307 -20.27 -25.49 -18.85
N TYR A 308 -20.68 -25.48 -17.58
CA TYR A 308 -19.84 -25.08 -16.46
C TYR A 308 -19.01 -26.24 -15.89
N ILE A 309 -19.27 -27.49 -16.27
CA ILE A 309 -18.56 -28.65 -15.72
C ILE A 309 -17.25 -28.82 -16.49
N PRO A 310 -16.07 -28.63 -15.87
CA PRO A 310 -14.82 -28.62 -16.62
C PRO A 310 -14.50 -29.99 -17.19
N THR A 311 -13.91 -29.99 -18.38
CA THR A 311 -13.36 -31.17 -19.04
C THR A 311 -12.17 -31.75 -18.25
N GLU A 312 -11.72 -32.95 -18.62
CA GLU A 312 -10.57 -33.58 -17.98
C GLU A 312 -9.25 -32.86 -18.34
N GLU A 313 -9.16 -32.31 -19.56
CA GLU A 313 -8.04 -31.47 -20.00
C GLU A 313 -7.95 -30.17 -19.21
N GLU A 314 -9.08 -29.50 -18.95
CA GLU A 314 -9.12 -28.29 -18.11
C GLU A 314 -8.72 -28.56 -16.67
N LYS A 315 -9.16 -29.68 -16.07
CA LYS A 315 -8.75 -30.09 -14.72
C LYS A 315 -7.24 -30.31 -14.63
N ALA A 316 -6.67 -31.04 -15.60
CA ALA A 316 -5.22 -31.22 -15.69
C ALA A 316 -4.49 -29.87 -15.86
N SER A 317 -5.08 -28.91 -16.61
CA SER A 317 -4.54 -27.56 -16.72
C SER A 317 -4.55 -26.80 -15.38
N TYR A 318 -5.60 -26.96 -14.56
CA TYR A 318 -5.68 -26.32 -13.24
C TYR A 318 -4.70 -26.94 -12.23
N GLU A 319 -4.46 -28.25 -12.30
CA GLU A 319 -3.44 -28.91 -11.48
C GLU A 319 -2.02 -28.41 -11.82
N LEU A 320 -1.76 -28.09 -13.10
CA LEU A 320 -0.51 -27.47 -13.56
C LEU A 320 -0.37 -25.97 -13.22
N MET A 321 -1.46 -25.26 -12.91
CA MET A 321 -1.42 -23.86 -12.46
C MET A 321 -0.93 -23.75 -11.01
N TYR A 322 -0.32 -22.61 -10.66
CA TYR A 322 -0.01 -22.23 -9.29
C TYR A 322 -1.27 -22.01 -8.46
N GLU A 323 -1.20 -22.27 -7.16
CA GLU A 323 -2.36 -22.25 -6.26
C GLU A 323 -3.11 -20.90 -6.22
N GLU A 324 -2.40 -19.79 -6.42
CA GLU A 324 -2.97 -18.43 -6.48
C GLU A 324 -3.80 -18.17 -7.75
N ASP A 325 -3.44 -18.79 -8.88
CA ASP A 325 -4.08 -18.62 -10.19
C ASP A 325 -5.22 -19.62 -10.44
N ARG A 326 -5.34 -20.66 -9.62
CA ARG A 326 -6.37 -21.70 -9.75
C ARG A 326 -7.78 -21.12 -9.54
N PRO A 327 -8.81 -21.65 -10.24
CA PRO A 327 -10.21 -21.39 -9.88
C PRO A 327 -10.45 -21.76 -8.41
N LYS A 328 -11.09 -20.85 -7.65
CA LYS A 328 -11.31 -21.01 -6.20
C LYS A 328 -12.02 -22.31 -5.82
N PHE A 329 -12.96 -22.72 -6.66
CA PHE A 329 -13.66 -23.99 -6.58
C PHE A 329 -13.81 -24.59 -7.98
N ILE A 330 -13.95 -25.91 -8.04
CA ILE A 330 -14.29 -26.63 -9.26
C ILE A 330 -15.81 -26.90 -9.23
N PRO A 331 -16.61 -26.32 -10.14
CA PRO A 331 -18.05 -26.58 -10.19
C PRO A 331 -18.34 -28.07 -10.42
N LYS A 332 -19.20 -28.63 -9.56
CA LYS A 332 -19.59 -30.04 -9.55
C LYS A 332 -21.11 -30.16 -9.56
N ARG A 333 -21.64 -31.08 -10.37
CA ARG A 333 -23.07 -31.32 -10.50
C ARG A 333 -23.54 -32.47 -9.62
N PHE A 334 -24.39 -32.14 -8.65
CA PHE A 334 -25.05 -33.08 -7.74
C PHE A 334 -26.50 -33.30 -8.17
N LYS A 335 -26.94 -34.56 -8.24
CA LYS A 335 -28.30 -34.92 -8.68
C LYS A 335 -29.39 -34.55 -7.68
N SER A 336 -29.03 -34.27 -6.42
CA SER A 336 -29.99 -33.96 -5.35
C SER A 336 -29.35 -33.11 -4.25
N LEU A 337 -30.16 -32.31 -3.55
CA LEU A 337 -29.68 -31.46 -2.44
C LEU A 337 -29.02 -32.30 -1.31
N ARG A 338 -29.58 -33.48 -1.02
CA ARG A 338 -29.04 -34.42 0.00
C ARG A 338 -27.68 -35.03 -0.34
N SER A 339 -27.22 -34.92 -1.59
CA SER A 339 -25.92 -35.45 -2.03
C SER A 339 -24.81 -34.40 -2.08
N ILE A 340 -25.09 -33.18 -1.58
CA ILE A 340 -24.09 -32.11 -1.48
C ILE A 340 -23.17 -32.41 -0.28
N PRO A 341 -21.85 -32.55 -0.48
CA PRO A 341 -20.90 -32.69 0.62
C PRO A 341 -20.71 -31.35 1.35
N ALA A 342 -20.17 -31.40 2.56
CA ALA A 342 -19.66 -30.18 3.20
C ALA A 342 -18.51 -29.59 2.36
N TYR A 343 -18.48 -28.26 2.22
CA TYR A 343 -17.42 -27.60 1.46
C TYR A 343 -16.18 -27.41 2.32
N GLU A 344 -15.14 -28.21 2.06
CA GLU A 344 -13.90 -28.28 2.86
C GLU A 344 -13.19 -26.92 2.96
N ASN A 345 -13.16 -26.16 1.87
CA ASN A 345 -12.47 -24.86 1.80
C ASN A 345 -13.28 -23.68 2.38
N ALA A 346 -14.50 -23.89 2.90
CA ALA A 346 -15.36 -22.81 3.39
C ALA A 346 -14.69 -21.92 4.46
N VAL A 347 -13.99 -22.55 5.42
CA VAL A 347 -13.29 -21.85 6.50
C VAL A 347 -12.06 -21.13 5.96
N LEU A 348 -11.32 -21.74 5.03
CA LEU A 348 -10.14 -21.16 4.40
C LEU A 348 -10.50 -19.93 3.56
N GLU A 349 -11.56 -19.99 2.75
CA GLU A 349 -12.03 -18.84 1.96
C GLU A 349 -12.49 -17.67 2.83
N LEU A 350 -13.19 -17.94 3.93
CA LEU A 350 -13.59 -16.90 4.89
C LEU A 350 -12.37 -16.29 5.60
N PHE A 351 -11.40 -17.12 5.99
CA PHE A 351 -10.16 -16.65 6.61
C PHE A 351 -9.33 -15.78 5.63
N LEU A 352 -9.11 -16.25 4.40
CA LEU A 352 -8.46 -15.48 3.34
C LEU A 352 -9.23 -14.18 3.04
N ARG A 353 -10.57 -14.22 3.01
CA ARG A 353 -11.39 -13.00 2.84
C ARG A 353 -11.20 -12.01 3.98
N CYS A 354 -11.00 -12.49 5.21
CA CYS A 354 -10.63 -11.64 6.34
C CYS A 354 -9.23 -11.03 6.16
N LEU A 355 -8.22 -11.82 5.76
CA LEU A 355 -6.90 -11.29 5.39
C LEU A 355 -7.01 -10.18 4.32
N ASP A 356 -7.77 -10.42 3.24
CA ASP A 356 -8.05 -9.46 2.17
C ASP A 356 -8.72 -8.16 2.68
N LEU A 357 -9.44 -8.19 3.81
CA LEU A 357 -10.08 -7.00 4.37
C LEU A 357 -9.08 -6.06 5.05
N TYR A 358 -8.06 -6.59 5.74
CA TYR A 358 -7.15 -5.78 6.57
C TYR A 358 -5.70 -5.69 6.07
N LEU A 359 -5.19 -6.71 5.37
CA LEU A 359 -3.82 -6.70 4.81
C LEU A 359 -3.74 -6.05 3.43
N CYS A 360 -4.71 -6.31 2.55
CA CYS A 360 -4.63 -5.84 1.17
C CYS A 360 -4.90 -4.34 1.05
N ALA A 361 -3.94 -3.61 0.45
CA ALA A 361 -4.08 -2.19 0.15
C ALA A 361 -5.24 -1.94 -0.84
N ARG A 362 -6.08 -0.96 -0.54
CA ARG A 362 -7.29 -0.65 -1.32
C ARG A 362 -7.04 0.53 -2.27
N GLU A 363 -7.22 0.31 -3.57
CA GLU A 363 -7.00 1.32 -4.61
C GLU A 363 -8.28 1.57 -5.44
N ARG A 364 -8.61 2.83 -5.75
CA ARG A 364 -9.71 3.15 -6.68
C ARG A 364 -9.27 3.04 -8.14
N LYS A 365 -9.34 1.82 -8.70
CA LYS A 365 -9.11 1.61 -10.14
C LYS A 365 -10.34 1.99 -10.96
N LYS A 366 -10.18 2.92 -11.91
CA LYS A 366 -11.22 3.24 -12.92
C LYS A 366 -11.21 2.14 -13.98
N ARG A 367 -12.13 1.17 -13.89
CA ARG A 367 -12.28 0.14 -14.94
C ARG A 367 -12.88 0.77 -16.19
N ILE A 368 -12.15 0.70 -17.30
CA ILE A 368 -12.56 1.25 -18.59
C ILE A 368 -13.55 0.27 -19.23
N ASN A 369 -14.85 0.47 -18.99
CA ASN A 369 -15.93 -0.25 -19.68
C ASN A 369 -16.23 0.49 -21.00
N ILE A 370 -15.41 0.26 -22.02
CA ILE A 370 -15.51 0.91 -23.33
C ILE A 370 -15.48 -0.16 -24.43
N ASP A 371 -16.34 -0.03 -25.44
CA ASP A 371 -16.35 -0.94 -26.58
C ASP A 371 -15.04 -0.84 -27.37
N PRO A 372 -14.35 -1.96 -27.67
CA PRO A 372 -13.01 -1.94 -28.25
C PRO A 372 -12.96 -1.29 -29.65
N GLU A 373 -14.10 -1.20 -30.34
CA GLU A 373 -14.24 -0.50 -31.61
C GLU A 373 -14.09 1.03 -31.47
N SER A 374 -14.61 1.62 -30.39
CA SER A 374 -14.52 3.07 -30.15
C SER A 374 -13.10 3.57 -29.87
N LEU A 375 -12.18 2.66 -29.54
CA LEU A 375 -10.74 2.95 -29.41
C LEU A 375 -10.06 3.14 -30.77
N LYS A 376 -10.69 2.71 -31.87
CA LYS A 376 -10.14 2.88 -33.22
C LYS A 376 -10.31 4.35 -33.66
N PRO A 377 -9.28 4.99 -34.23
CA PRO A 377 -9.44 6.33 -34.78
C PRO A 377 -10.42 6.32 -35.96
N LYS A 378 -11.25 7.37 -36.06
CA LYS A 378 -12.17 7.58 -37.19
C LYS A 378 -11.35 7.98 -38.43
N LEU A 379 -10.98 7.00 -39.25
CA LEU A 379 -10.27 7.17 -40.51
C LEU A 379 -11.24 6.97 -41.69
N PRO A 380 -11.01 7.62 -42.86
CA PRO A 380 -11.79 7.36 -44.07
C PRO A 380 -11.65 5.90 -44.53
N SER A 381 -12.61 5.41 -45.31
CA SER A 381 -12.62 4.02 -45.73
C SER A 381 -11.56 3.74 -46.80
N ARG A 382 -11.03 2.52 -46.83
CA ARG A 382 -10.05 2.10 -47.84
C ARG A 382 -10.59 2.15 -49.28
N LYS A 383 -11.92 2.20 -49.48
CA LYS A 383 -12.51 2.27 -50.83
C LYS A 383 -12.38 3.66 -51.42
N ASP A 384 -12.47 4.69 -50.58
CA ASP A 384 -12.45 6.10 -50.96
C ASP A 384 -11.03 6.61 -51.28
N LEU A 385 -10.00 5.86 -50.85
CA LEU A 385 -8.58 6.19 -51.01
C LEU A 385 -7.90 5.45 -52.18
N ARG A 386 -8.67 4.88 -53.10
CA ARG A 386 -8.14 4.26 -54.33
C ARG A 386 -7.65 5.34 -55.32
N PRO A 387 -6.64 5.06 -56.15
CA PRO A 387 -5.96 3.76 -56.33
C PRO A 387 -4.75 3.55 -55.39
N TYR A 388 -4.46 2.28 -55.09
CA TYR A 388 -3.26 1.80 -54.40
C TYR A 388 -3.00 0.33 -54.78
N PRO A 389 -1.75 -0.14 -54.75
CA PRO A 389 -1.45 -1.53 -55.10
C PRO A 389 -1.97 -2.49 -54.03
N ASN A 390 -2.53 -3.62 -54.47
CA ASN A 390 -3.19 -4.61 -53.62
C ASN A 390 -2.83 -6.07 -53.97
N THR A 391 -2.51 -6.38 -55.23
CA THR A 391 -2.32 -7.75 -55.73
C THR A 391 -1.01 -7.86 -56.50
N CYS A 392 -0.32 -8.99 -56.35
CA CYS A 392 0.89 -9.29 -57.11
C CYS A 392 0.51 -9.60 -58.55
N TYR A 393 0.92 -8.75 -59.49
CA TYR A 393 0.65 -8.88 -60.92
C TYR A 393 1.73 -9.72 -61.61
N LEU A 394 3.00 -9.46 -61.31
CA LEU A 394 4.14 -10.04 -62.03
C LEU A 394 5.31 -10.36 -61.09
N GLU A 395 6.03 -11.44 -61.40
CA GLU A 395 7.24 -11.87 -60.70
C GLU A 395 8.43 -11.89 -61.67
N TYR A 396 9.45 -11.05 -61.42
CA TYR A 396 10.69 -11.05 -62.21
C TYR A 396 11.62 -12.12 -61.63
N LYS A 397 11.89 -13.16 -62.43
CA LYS A 397 12.68 -14.33 -62.06
C LYS A 397 13.95 -14.41 -62.90
N GLY A 398 15.08 -14.64 -62.26
CA GLY A 398 16.36 -14.87 -62.94
C GLY A 398 17.61 -14.64 -62.10
N HIS A 399 17.51 -13.83 -61.04
CA HIS A 399 18.55 -13.77 -60.00
C HIS A 399 18.68 -15.11 -59.27
N THR A 400 19.90 -15.47 -58.90
CA THR A 400 20.21 -16.70 -58.13
C THR A 400 20.39 -16.41 -56.63
N GLY A 401 20.60 -15.16 -56.26
CA GLY A 401 20.73 -14.69 -54.87
C GLY A 401 19.73 -13.58 -54.49
N PRO A 402 19.56 -13.31 -53.18
CA PRO A 402 18.79 -12.18 -52.65
C PRO A 402 18.94 -10.87 -53.44
N VAL A 403 17.82 -10.27 -53.85
CA VAL A 403 17.83 -8.97 -54.53
C VAL A 403 17.95 -7.88 -53.46
N THR A 404 19.10 -7.21 -53.41
CA THR A 404 19.47 -6.27 -52.34
C THR A 404 18.89 -4.88 -52.53
N SER A 405 18.75 -4.45 -53.79
CA SER A 405 18.29 -3.11 -54.13
C SER A 405 17.63 -3.07 -55.50
N ILE A 406 16.64 -2.18 -55.64
CA ILE A 406 15.88 -1.91 -56.85
C ILE A 406 15.87 -0.41 -57.12
N SER A 407 15.88 -0.02 -58.39
CA SER A 407 15.62 1.35 -58.80
C SER A 407 14.81 1.38 -60.10
N THR A 408 13.85 2.29 -60.20
CA THR A 408 13.01 2.51 -61.38
C THR A 408 13.52 3.68 -62.20
N GLU A 409 13.59 3.53 -63.52
CA GLU A 409 13.91 4.62 -64.43
C GLU A 409 12.74 5.61 -64.55
N LEU A 410 13.03 6.88 -64.87
CA LEU A 410 12.05 7.98 -64.78
C LEU A 410 10.84 7.84 -65.71
N SER A 411 10.98 7.16 -66.86
CA SER A 411 9.86 6.91 -67.77
C SER A 411 8.84 5.95 -67.14
N GLY A 412 9.33 5.03 -66.31
CA GLY A 412 8.59 3.91 -65.74
C GLY A 412 8.67 2.60 -66.54
N GLN A 413 9.26 2.61 -67.74
CA GLN A 413 9.35 1.41 -68.59
C GLN A 413 10.37 0.38 -68.08
N TRP A 414 11.45 0.86 -67.46
CA TRP A 414 12.60 0.06 -67.07
C TRP A 414 12.81 0.05 -65.56
N ILE A 415 13.20 -1.12 -65.05
CA ILE A 415 13.58 -1.31 -63.65
C ILE A 415 14.95 -1.99 -63.61
N ALA A 416 15.85 -1.48 -62.76
CA ALA A 416 17.13 -2.11 -62.49
C ALA A 416 17.13 -2.77 -61.12
N SER A 417 17.84 -3.88 -61.00
CA SER A 417 18.02 -4.61 -59.75
C SER A 417 19.47 -5.04 -59.54
N GLY A 418 19.92 -4.97 -58.29
CA GLY A 418 21.18 -5.55 -57.84
C GLY A 418 20.92 -6.73 -56.91
N SER A 419 21.76 -7.76 -57.00
CA SER A 419 21.68 -8.95 -56.16
C SER A 419 23.02 -9.29 -55.51
N THR A 420 22.97 -10.09 -54.44
CA THR A 420 24.15 -10.72 -53.85
C THR A 420 24.81 -11.74 -54.77
N ASP A 421 24.17 -12.15 -55.87
CA ASP A 421 24.77 -12.97 -56.93
C ASP A 421 25.80 -12.22 -57.80
N GLY A 422 26.03 -10.93 -57.53
CA GLY A 422 26.96 -10.08 -58.27
C GLY A 422 26.42 -9.61 -59.63
N SER A 423 25.19 -9.98 -60.00
CA SER A 423 24.56 -9.49 -61.22
C SER A 423 23.75 -8.22 -60.98
N VAL A 424 23.86 -7.29 -61.93
CA VAL A 424 22.94 -6.16 -62.11
C VAL A 424 22.10 -6.45 -63.34
N ARG A 425 20.78 -6.28 -63.24
CA ARG A 425 19.85 -6.63 -64.32
C ARG A 425 18.89 -5.50 -64.61
N ILE A 426 18.60 -5.29 -65.89
CA ILE A 426 17.50 -4.42 -66.35
C ILE A 426 16.35 -5.30 -66.81
N TRP A 427 15.13 -4.94 -66.38
CA TRP A 427 13.90 -5.60 -66.75
C TRP A 427 12.91 -4.62 -67.38
N GLU A 428 12.15 -5.11 -68.34
CA GLU A 428 10.97 -4.45 -68.89
C GLU A 428 9.79 -4.60 -67.91
N VAL A 429 9.19 -3.49 -67.50
CA VAL A 429 8.17 -3.49 -66.43
C VAL A 429 6.92 -4.28 -66.81
N GLU A 430 6.43 -4.15 -68.05
CA GLU A 430 5.16 -4.77 -68.49
C GLU A 430 5.26 -6.29 -68.69
N THR A 431 6.38 -6.78 -69.23
CA THR A 431 6.53 -8.19 -69.65
C THR A 431 7.31 -9.04 -68.65
N GLY A 432 8.13 -8.41 -67.79
CA GLY A 432 9.03 -9.12 -66.89
C GLY A 432 10.30 -9.63 -67.57
N ARG A 433 10.52 -9.29 -68.85
CA ARG A 433 11.70 -9.72 -69.60
C ARG A 433 12.96 -9.04 -69.09
N CYS A 434 13.99 -9.83 -68.81
CA CYS A 434 15.34 -9.32 -68.58
C CYS A 434 15.92 -8.86 -69.92
N LEU A 435 16.27 -7.58 -70.04
CA LEU A 435 16.86 -6.98 -71.24
C LEU A 435 18.39 -7.16 -71.24
N LYS A 436 19.03 -6.80 -70.13
CA LYS A 436 20.49 -6.72 -69.99
C LYS A 436 20.95 -7.24 -68.63
N VAL A 437 22.12 -7.88 -68.61
CA VAL A 437 22.75 -8.45 -67.42
C VAL A 437 24.23 -8.05 -67.42
N TRP A 438 24.68 -7.40 -66.35
CA TRP A 438 26.10 -7.20 -66.06
C TRP A 438 26.51 -8.12 -64.92
N GLN A 439 27.67 -8.77 -65.01
CA GLN A 439 28.15 -9.71 -64.00
C GLN A 439 29.46 -9.23 -63.35
N PHE A 440 29.35 -8.90 -62.08
CA PHE A 440 30.47 -8.51 -61.24
C PHE A 440 30.88 -9.64 -60.31
N ASP A 441 32.09 -9.51 -59.78
CA ASP A 441 32.75 -10.52 -58.96
C ASP A 441 32.50 -10.28 -57.45
N GLU A 442 31.76 -9.22 -57.09
CA GLU A 442 31.37 -8.85 -55.74
C GLU A 442 29.85 -8.56 -55.66
N ALA A 443 29.25 -8.83 -54.49
CA ALA A 443 27.83 -8.64 -54.23
C ALA A 443 27.40 -7.15 -54.31
N VAL A 444 26.35 -6.88 -55.09
CA VAL A 444 25.80 -5.54 -55.25
C VAL A 444 25.06 -5.11 -53.99
N LYS A 445 25.29 -3.87 -53.54
CA LYS A 445 24.68 -3.31 -52.32
C LYS A 445 23.52 -2.35 -52.59
N CYS A 446 23.69 -1.45 -53.54
CA CYS A 446 22.71 -0.42 -53.87
C CYS A 446 22.77 -0.13 -55.37
N VAL A 447 21.63 0.07 -55.99
CA VAL A 447 21.49 0.46 -57.40
C VAL A 447 20.62 1.70 -57.49
N ALA A 448 21.02 2.70 -58.28
CA ALA A 448 20.28 3.95 -58.41
C ALA A 448 20.34 4.50 -59.84
N TRP A 449 19.19 4.60 -60.51
CA TRP A 449 19.06 5.32 -61.78
C TRP A 449 19.26 6.82 -61.60
N ASN A 450 19.91 7.44 -62.58
CA ASN A 450 19.93 8.89 -62.70
C ASN A 450 18.49 9.42 -62.84
N PRO A 451 18.08 10.45 -62.05
CA PRO A 451 16.73 11.00 -62.10
C PRO A 451 16.41 11.88 -63.33
N LEU A 452 17.34 12.07 -64.27
CA LEU A 452 17.07 12.74 -65.56
C LEU A 452 16.70 11.71 -66.66
N PRO A 453 15.72 12.00 -67.52
CA PRO A 453 15.36 11.10 -68.62
C PRO A 453 16.40 11.11 -69.75
N ASP A 454 17.03 12.26 -70.03
CA ASP A 454 18.06 12.46 -71.07
C ASP A 454 19.36 11.66 -70.83
N PHE A 455 19.54 11.13 -69.62
CA PHE A 455 20.76 10.45 -69.19
C PHE A 455 20.41 9.16 -68.40
N PRO A 456 19.96 8.09 -69.08
CA PRO A 456 19.71 6.77 -68.49
C PRO A 456 21.01 6.07 -68.04
N ILE A 457 21.69 6.66 -67.07
CA ILE A 457 22.93 6.18 -66.43
C ILE A 457 22.55 5.45 -65.14
N LEU A 458 23.18 4.30 -64.90
CA LEU A 458 22.95 3.48 -63.71
C LEU A 458 24.15 3.54 -62.76
N ALA A 459 23.94 4.02 -61.53
CA ALA A 459 24.94 3.96 -60.47
C ALA A 459 24.81 2.66 -59.66
N VAL A 460 25.93 1.98 -59.42
CA VAL A 460 25.99 0.67 -58.74
C VAL A 460 27.07 0.67 -57.66
N ALA A 461 26.70 0.43 -56.40
CA ALA A 461 27.64 0.18 -55.29
C ALA A 461 27.96 -1.31 -55.16
N MET A 462 29.24 -1.65 -55.18
CA MET A 462 29.78 -3.01 -54.97
C MET A 462 30.99 -2.92 -54.05
N GLY A 463 30.87 -3.42 -52.82
CA GLY A 463 31.95 -3.33 -51.84
C GLY A 463 32.47 -1.91 -51.66
N ILE A 464 33.68 -1.66 -52.14
CA ILE A 464 34.41 -0.38 -52.08
C ILE A 464 34.27 0.43 -53.39
N ASP A 465 33.90 -0.22 -54.48
CA ASP A 465 33.84 0.37 -55.81
C ASP A 465 32.39 0.84 -56.14
N LEU A 466 32.28 2.05 -56.68
CA LEU A 466 31.06 2.63 -57.27
C LEU A 466 31.25 2.64 -58.79
N VAL A 467 30.32 2.10 -59.56
CA VAL A 467 30.41 2.09 -61.03
C VAL A 467 29.21 2.82 -61.62
N PHE A 468 29.48 3.70 -62.59
CA PHE A 468 28.48 4.30 -63.48
C PHE A 468 28.48 3.52 -64.79
N LEU A 469 27.39 2.82 -65.05
CA LEU A 469 27.18 2.03 -66.25
C LEU A 469 26.33 2.81 -67.25
N ASN A 470 26.74 2.78 -68.52
CA ASN A 470 25.83 3.12 -69.60
C ASN A 470 24.84 1.97 -69.83
N THR A 471 23.56 2.28 -69.91
CA THR A 471 22.51 1.28 -70.07
C THR A 471 22.22 0.92 -71.52
N GLU A 472 22.71 1.71 -72.48
CA GLU A 472 22.39 1.61 -73.93
C GLU A 472 20.88 1.74 -74.21
N LEU A 473 20.17 2.49 -73.35
CA LEU A 473 18.79 2.90 -73.55
C LEU A 473 18.75 4.36 -74.02
N GLY A 474 17.75 4.69 -74.83
CA GLY A 474 17.57 6.03 -75.39
C GLY A 474 17.84 6.08 -76.89
N THR A 475 18.04 7.30 -77.39
CA THR A 475 18.37 7.61 -78.78
C THR A 475 19.89 7.63 -79.00
N ASP A 476 20.34 7.46 -80.25
CA ASP A 476 21.77 7.51 -80.62
C ASP A 476 22.45 8.83 -80.19
N GLU A 477 21.71 9.95 -80.18
CA GLU A 477 22.17 11.27 -79.73
C GLU A 477 22.31 11.39 -78.19
N GLU A 478 21.50 10.66 -77.43
CA GLU A 478 21.64 10.53 -75.97
C GLU A 478 22.82 9.63 -75.64
N GLN A 479 22.94 8.50 -76.34
CA GLN A 479 24.03 7.53 -76.19
C GLN A 479 25.41 8.18 -76.40
N GLN A 480 25.59 8.98 -77.47
CA GLN A 480 26.84 9.70 -77.72
C GLN A 480 27.18 10.67 -76.58
N ARG A 481 26.21 11.45 -76.08
CA ARG A 481 26.41 12.36 -74.94
C ARG A 481 26.76 11.63 -73.65
N ILE A 482 26.20 10.44 -73.42
CA ILE A 482 26.52 9.60 -72.25
C ILE A 482 27.93 9.02 -72.38
N GLU A 483 28.33 8.55 -73.56
CA GLU A 483 29.68 8.06 -73.82
C GLU A 483 30.72 9.18 -73.63
N GLU A 484 30.45 10.41 -74.09
CA GLU A 484 31.29 11.59 -73.82
C GLU A 484 31.39 11.90 -72.32
N LEU A 485 30.28 11.89 -71.57
CA LEU A 485 30.27 12.17 -70.12
C LEU A 485 30.98 11.10 -69.28
N LEU A 486 30.93 9.84 -69.72
CA LEU A 486 31.57 8.71 -69.04
C LEU A 486 33.03 8.49 -69.47
N ARG A 487 33.55 9.30 -70.40
CA ARG A 487 34.92 9.21 -70.90
C ARG A 487 35.88 10.05 -70.05
N LEU A 488 36.90 9.41 -69.50
CA LEU A 488 37.97 10.02 -68.71
C LEU A 488 39.16 10.41 -69.60
N ASP A 489 39.04 11.48 -70.38
CA ASP A 489 40.11 11.91 -71.33
C ASP A 489 41.29 12.64 -70.66
N ASN A 490 41.16 13.12 -69.42
CA ASN A 490 42.25 13.74 -68.66
C ASN A 490 42.24 13.24 -67.22
N LEU A 491 43.27 12.48 -66.82
CA LEU A 491 43.59 12.24 -65.42
C LEU A 491 44.19 13.54 -64.84
N PRO A 492 43.51 14.26 -63.92
CA PRO A 492 44.15 15.38 -63.24
C PRO A 492 45.34 14.87 -62.42
N GLU A 493 46.41 15.67 -62.32
CA GLU A 493 47.53 15.37 -61.41
C GLU A 493 46.98 15.13 -60.00
N LEU A 494 47.35 13.99 -59.41
CA LEU A 494 46.75 13.48 -58.18
C LEU A 494 47.10 14.36 -56.98
N ASP A 495 46.20 15.28 -56.65
CA ASP A 495 46.21 15.97 -55.36
C ASP A 495 46.08 14.90 -54.25
N GLU A 496 47.14 14.67 -53.47
CA GLU A 496 47.25 13.53 -52.54
C GLU A 496 46.07 13.47 -51.55
N ALA A 497 45.54 14.64 -51.20
CA ALA A 497 44.37 14.80 -50.34
C ALA A 497 43.06 14.29 -50.96
N ALA A 498 42.90 14.36 -52.29
CA ALA A 498 41.75 13.84 -53.02
C ALA A 498 41.87 12.32 -53.26
N ALA A 499 43.07 11.87 -53.64
CA ALA A 499 43.40 10.45 -53.80
C ALA A 499 43.15 9.64 -52.51
N ALA A 500 43.35 10.26 -51.34
CA ALA A 500 43.06 9.67 -50.04
C ALA A 500 41.55 9.51 -49.71
N ILE A 501 40.63 9.97 -50.57
CA ILE A 501 39.18 9.90 -50.33
C ILE A 501 38.50 8.94 -51.32
N ALA A 502 38.65 9.20 -52.62
CA ALA A 502 38.15 8.33 -53.68
C ALA A 502 38.87 8.61 -55.01
N THR A 503 39.27 7.56 -55.73
CA THR A 503 39.95 7.67 -57.03
C THR A 503 38.99 7.33 -58.18
N TRP A 504 39.02 8.15 -59.23
CA TRP A 504 38.24 7.94 -60.46
C TRP A 504 39.10 7.16 -61.46
N LEU A 505 38.55 6.08 -62.00
CA LEU A 505 39.20 5.14 -62.92
C LEU A 505 38.23 4.83 -64.06
N PRO A 506 38.70 4.55 -65.29
CA PRO A 506 37.85 3.96 -66.32
C PRO A 506 37.48 2.50 -65.93
N ASP A 507 36.27 2.06 -66.28
CA ASP A 507 35.90 0.64 -66.16
C ASP A 507 36.25 -0.14 -67.44
N GLU A 508 37.26 -1.00 -67.34
CA GLU A 508 37.74 -1.84 -68.44
C GLU A 508 36.76 -2.95 -68.84
N LYS A 509 35.84 -3.35 -67.95
CA LYS A 509 34.99 -4.55 -68.13
C LYS A 509 33.72 -4.28 -68.94
N TYR A 510 33.05 -3.16 -68.67
CA TYR A 510 31.76 -2.82 -69.30
C TYR A 510 31.68 -1.44 -69.95
N GLY A 511 32.74 -0.63 -69.85
CA GLY A 511 32.75 0.74 -70.31
C GLY A 511 32.01 1.67 -69.34
N GLY A 512 32.68 2.72 -68.91
CA GLY A 512 32.13 3.70 -67.98
C GLY A 512 33.15 4.19 -66.96
N ILE A 513 32.65 4.72 -65.85
CA ILE A 513 33.45 5.29 -64.77
C ILE A 513 33.35 4.40 -63.53
N LYS A 514 34.50 4.10 -62.95
CA LYS A 514 34.67 3.36 -61.70
C LYS A 514 35.34 4.23 -60.64
N ILE A 515 34.64 4.49 -59.54
CA ILE A 515 35.14 5.27 -58.39
C ILE A 515 35.47 4.32 -57.25
N ARG A 516 36.75 4.19 -56.92
CA ARG A 516 37.23 3.38 -55.80
C ARG A 516 37.32 4.22 -54.52
N HIS A 517 36.63 3.78 -53.48
CA HIS A 517 36.65 4.43 -52.17
C HIS A 517 37.71 3.83 -51.24
N PHE A 518 37.77 4.29 -49.97
CA PHE A 518 38.65 3.74 -48.94
C PHE A 518 37.96 2.75 -47.99
N LYS A 519 36.61 2.68 -48.01
CA LYS A 519 35.77 1.79 -47.20
C LYS A 519 34.54 1.37 -47.99
N ASN A 520 33.90 0.29 -47.55
CA ASN A 520 32.72 -0.24 -48.20
C ASN A 520 31.55 0.76 -48.19
N LEU A 521 30.94 0.89 -49.35
CA LEU A 521 29.70 1.60 -49.60
C LEU A 521 28.52 0.81 -49.03
N SER A 522 27.51 1.55 -48.57
CA SER A 522 26.27 1.00 -48.02
C SER A 522 25.02 1.53 -48.72
N TYR A 523 25.07 2.78 -49.17
CA TYR A 523 23.92 3.50 -49.70
C TYR A 523 24.38 4.59 -50.69
N ILE A 524 23.55 4.85 -51.70
CA ILE A 524 23.74 5.84 -52.74
C ILE A 524 22.42 6.64 -52.89
N ASP A 525 22.50 7.96 -53.11
CA ASP A 525 21.35 8.76 -53.55
C ASP A 525 21.75 9.84 -54.57
N TRP A 526 20.91 10.07 -55.58
CA TRP A 526 21.12 11.08 -56.62
C TRP A 526 20.47 12.41 -56.25
N HIS A 527 21.15 13.52 -56.51
CA HIS A 527 20.50 14.82 -56.53
C HIS A 527 19.47 14.87 -57.68
N PRO A 528 18.29 15.50 -57.51
CA PRO A 528 17.25 15.64 -58.56
C PRO A 528 17.63 16.33 -59.88
N ARG A 529 18.92 16.63 -60.11
CA ARG A 529 19.48 17.21 -61.35
C ARG A 529 20.47 16.26 -62.05
N GLY A 530 20.67 15.04 -61.56
CA GLY A 530 21.48 14.02 -62.25
C GLY A 530 23.00 14.22 -62.32
N ASP A 531 23.55 15.34 -61.84
CA ASP A 531 25.00 15.61 -61.82
C ASP A 531 25.68 15.20 -60.49
N TYR A 532 25.00 15.44 -59.36
CA TYR A 532 25.54 15.12 -58.03
C TYR A 532 25.03 13.78 -57.51
N LEU A 533 25.93 12.96 -56.99
CA LEU A 533 25.64 11.69 -56.32
C LEU A 533 26.19 11.72 -54.89
N SER A 534 25.38 11.38 -53.89
CA SER A 534 25.87 11.13 -52.53
C SER A 534 26.17 9.65 -52.31
N ALA A 535 27.27 9.35 -51.63
CA ALA A 535 27.69 8.00 -51.31
C ALA A 535 28.03 7.86 -49.81
N VAL A 536 27.55 6.78 -49.18
CA VAL A 536 27.64 6.56 -47.73
C VAL A 536 28.53 5.38 -47.37
N MET A 537 29.57 5.66 -46.60
CA MET A 537 30.54 4.70 -46.04
C MET A 537 30.41 4.68 -44.51
N PRO A 538 29.70 3.72 -43.90
CA PRO A 538 29.41 3.74 -42.46
C PRO A 538 30.68 3.70 -41.59
N GLY A 539 31.68 2.92 -42.00
CA GLY A 539 32.98 2.83 -41.33
C GLY A 539 33.96 3.97 -41.65
N GLY A 540 33.50 5.05 -42.31
CA GLY A 540 34.35 6.13 -42.79
C GLY A 540 34.55 7.32 -41.83
N GLU A 541 33.99 7.27 -40.62
CA GLU A 541 34.03 8.34 -39.61
C GLU A 541 33.77 9.74 -40.19
N THR A 542 34.80 10.60 -40.23
CA THR A 542 34.72 12.00 -40.69
C THR A 542 34.68 12.14 -42.22
N ARG A 543 34.87 11.03 -42.95
CA ARG A 543 34.73 10.90 -44.42
C ARG A 543 33.57 9.95 -44.78
N GLY A 544 32.68 9.62 -43.82
CA GLY A 544 31.62 8.63 -44.01
C GLY A 544 30.49 9.03 -44.96
N VAL A 545 30.46 10.27 -45.43
CA VAL A 545 29.59 10.76 -46.51
C VAL A 545 30.41 11.63 -47.45
N VAL A 546 30.32 11.35 -48.75
CA VAL A 546 30.97 12.10 -49.83
C VAL A 546 29.93 12.45 -50.91
N ILE A 547 30.21 13.48 -51.71
CA ILE A 547 29.41 13.84 -52.88
C ILE A 547 30.32 13.83 -54.11
N HIS A 548 29.94 13.05 -55.11
CA HIS A 548 30.56 13.03 -56.43
C HIS A 548 29.84 14.01 -57.35
N GLN A 549 30.59 14.66 -58.23
CA GLN A 549 30.06 15.47 -59.33
C GLN A 549 30.47 14.81 -60.65
N LEU A 550 29.49 14.32 -61.40
CA LEU A 550 29.73 13.55 -62.63
C LEU A 550 30.32 14.43 -63.74
N SER A 551 29.79 15.64 -63.95
CA SER A 551 30.23 16.54 -65.03
C SER A 551 31.67 17.05 -64.89
N ALA A 552 32.28 16.87 -63.71
CA ALA A 552 33.59 17.41 -63.36
C ALA A 552 34.54 16.33 -62.82
N HIS A 553 34.15 15.05 -62.94
CA HIS A 553 34.87 13.85 -62.44
C HIS A 553 35.54 14.06 -61.08
N SER A 554 34.84 14.71 -60.13
CA SER A 554 35.42 15.15 -58.86
C SER A 554 34.63 14.69 -57.64
N THR A 555 35.34 14.32 -56.57
CA THR A 555 34.75 13.93 -55.28
C THR A 555 34.95 15.05 -54.27
N LYS A 556 33.84 15.61 -53.78
CA LYS A 556 33.81 16.66 -52.75
C LYS A 556 33.45 16.06 -51.40
N ARG A 557 34.28 16.34 -50.39
CA ARG A 557 34.00 16.01 -49.00
C ARG A 557 33.15 17.11 -48.36
N LEU A 558 32.12 16.71 -47.60
CA LEU A 558 31.34 17.66 -46.81
C LEU A 558 32.15 18.15 -45.59
N PRO A 559 32.21 19.47 -45.33
CA PRO A 559 32.92 20.06 -44.17
C PRO A 559 32.16 19.88 -42.85
N ILE A 560 31.52 18.74 -42.65
CA ILE A 560 30.57 18.48 -41.56
C ILE A 560 31.18 17.54 -40.52
N LYS A 561 31.20 17.94 -39.24
CA LYS A 561 31.62 17.07 -38.13
C LYS A 561 30.49 16.09 -37.75
N MET A 562 30.47 14.93 -38.41
CA MET A 562 29.52 13.86 -38.14
C MET A 562 29.62 13.32 -36.71
N ARG A 563 28.47 13.10 -36.06
CA ARG A 563 28.36 12.48 -34.72
C ARG A 563 27.55 11.19 -34.82
N GLY A 564 28.26 10.07 -34.91
CA GLY A 564 27.70 8.73 -35.11
C GLY A 564 27.87 8.21 -36.54
N LEU A 565 27.66 6.91 -36.72
CA LEU A 565 27.77 6.23 -38.02
C LEU A 565 26.61 6.67 -38.93
N PRO A 566 26.86 7.10 -40.18
CA PRO A 566 25.82 7.37 -41.17
C PRO A 566 25.21 6.05 -41.65
N VAL A 567 23.95 6.10 -42.07
CA VAL A 567 23.18 4.95 -42.60
C VAL A 567 22.71 5.25 -44.02
N CYS A 568 22.06 6.40 -44.21
CA CYS A 568 21.54 6.85 -45.50
C CYS A 568 21.57 8.38 -45.59
N THR A 569 21.42 8.89 -46.81
CA THR A 569 21.45 10.31 -47.17
C THR A 569 20.31 10.61 -48.13
N LEU A 570 19.80 11.84 -48.12
CA LEU A 570 18.80 12.31 -49.07
C LEU A 570 19.08 13.75 -49.48
N PHE A 571 18.98 14.04 -50.78
CA PHE A 571 18.81 15.40 -51.26
C PHE A 571 17.35 15.85 -51.11
N HIS A 572 17.14 17.12 -50.78
CA HIS A 572 15.79 17.68 -50.74
C HIS A 572 15.25 17.86 -52.18
N PRO A 573 13.99 17.44 -52.49
CA PRO A 573 13.46 17.44 -53.86
C PRO A 573 13.44 18.84 -54.49
N ASN A 574 12.90 19.83 -53.78
CA ASN A 574 12.70 21.19 -54.30
C ASN A 574 13.86 22.16 -53.98
N HIS A 575 14.42 22.13 -52.77
CA HIS A 575 15.49 23.03 -52.32
C HIS A 575 16.89 22.45 -52.51
N ARG A 576 17.56 22.81 -53.62
CA ARG A 576 18.94 22.40 -54.00
C ARG A 576 20.01 22.55 -52.91
N GLY A 577 19.78 23.41 -51.92
CA GLY A 577 20.69 23.66 -50.81
C GLY A 577 20.55 22.74 -49.62
N ILE A 578 19.46 21.97 -49.52
CA ILE A 578 19.14 21.21 -48.32
C ILE A 578 19.56 19.75 -48.51
N PHE A 579 20.36 19.26 -47.56
CA PHE A 579 20.87 17.89 -47.55
C PHE A 579 20.60 17.22 -46.20
N ILE A 580 20.09 16.00 -46.24
CA ILE A 580 19.60 15.29 -45.06
C ILE A 580 20.46 14.05 -44.84
N ILE A 581 20.97 13.88 -43.63
CA ILE A 581 21.81 12.73 -43.25
C ILE A 581 21.18 12.00 -42.07
N ALA A 582 20.87 10.72 -42.26
CA ALA A 582 20.52 9.80 -41.18
C ALA A 582 21.79 9.18 -40.60
N THR A 583 22.03 9.44 -39.32
CA THR A 583 22.90 8.61 -38.48
C THR A 583 22.06 7.53 -37.82
N LYS A 584 22.68 6.49 -37.26
CA LYS A 584 21.94 5.40 -36.55
C LYS A 584 20.91 5.87 -35.50
N LYS A 585 21.06 7.05 -34.89
CA LYS A 585 20.18 7.57 -33.82
C LYS A 585 19.45 8.88 -34.13
N TYR A 586 19.92 9.66 -35.09
CA TYR A 586 19.39 11.01 -35.36
C TYR A 586 19.41 11.30 -36.86
N VAL A 587 18.40 12.00 -37.34
CA VAL A 587 18.44 12.64 -38.66
C VAL A 587 18.82 14.11 -38.50
N ARG A 588 19.67 14.63 -39.39
CA ARG A 588 20.08 16.04 -39.40
C ARG A 588 19.90 16.62 -40.79
N VAL A 589 19.35 17.82 -40.82
CA VAL A 589 19.13 18.64 -42.03
C VAL A 589 20.20 19.71 -42.07
N TYR A 590 20.89 19.86 -43.21
CA TYR A 590 22.04 20.74 -43.42
C TYR A 590 21.81 21.69 -44.59
N ASN A 591 22.42 22.88 -44.54
CA ASN A 591 22.47 23.81 -45.67
C ASN A 591 23.84 23.75 -46.37
N LEU A 592 23.90 23.17 -47.57
CA LEU A 592 25.11 23.06 -48.37
C LEU A 592 25.66 24.41 -48.84
N HIS A 593 24.80 25.42 -49.08
CA HIS A 593 25.26 26.75 -49.50
C HIS A 593 25.97 27.52 -48.37
N LYS A 594 25.64 27.20 -47.11
CA LYS A 594 26.27 27.80 -45.92
C LYS A 594 27.29 26.84 -45.30
N ASN A 595 28.22 26.33 -46.11
CA ASN A 595 29.32 25.45 -45.68
C ASN A 595 28.88 24.26 -44.79
N GLY A 596 27.67 23.71 -44.98
CA GLY A 596 27.17 22.58 -44.20
C GLY A 596 26.69 22.94 -42.78
N GLU A 597 26.23 24.17 -42.54
CA GLU A 597 25.54 24.54 -41.30
C GLU A 597 24.32 23.63 -41.02
N PRO A 598 24.16 23.08 -39.80
CA PRO A 598 22.99 22.29 -39.43
C PRO A 598 21.76 23.17 -39.21
N ILE A 599 20.70 22.94 -39.97
CA ILE A 599 19.40 23.63 -39.86
C ILE A 599 18.57 23.02 -38.72
N LYS A 600 18.30 21.71 -38.79
CA LYS A 600 17.42 21.01 -37.85
C LYS A 600 18.01 19.66 -37.45
N LYS A 601 17.83 19.28 -36.19
CA LYS A 601 18.10 17.94 -35.64
C LYS A 601 16.76 17.29 -35.32
N LEU A 602 16.48 16.14 -35.94
CA LEU A 602 15.30 15.34 -35.65
C LEU A 602 15.66 14.22 -34.67
N GLU A 603 14.86 14.07 -33.63
CA GLU A 603 15.05 13.12 -32.55
C GLU A 603 14.01 12.00 -32.68
N THR A 604 14.45 10.83 -33.13
CA THR A 604 13.54 9.73 -33.49
C THR A 604 13.05 8.90 -32.32
N GLY A 605 13.81 8.85 -31.22
CA GLY A 605 13.54 7.92 -30.11
C GLY A 605 13.70 6.44 -30.49
N LEU A 606 14.24 6.14 -31.67
CA LEU A 606 14.48 4.79 -32.18
C LEU A 606 15.84 4.26 -31.72
N ARG A 607 15.95 2.94 -31.56
CA ARG A 607 17.22 2.26 -31.22
C ARG A 607 18.25 2.36 -32.35
N GLU A 608 17.82 1.99 -33.55
CA GLU A 608 18.61 2.12 -34.79
C GLU A 608 17.69 2.44 -35.97
N ILE A 609 18.07 3.47 -36.73
CA ILE A 609 17.46 3.85 -38.01
C ILE A 609 18.00 2.94 -39.11
N SER A 610 17.13 2.46 -40.00
CA SER A 610 17.48 1.64 -41.16
C SER A 610 17.42 2.42 -42.48
N SER A 611 16.32 3.15 -42.71
CA SER A 611 16.01 3.84 -43.95
C SER A 611 15.26 5.15 -43.70
N MET A 612 15.23 6.03 -44.69
CA MET A 612 14.38 7.23 -44.69
C MET A 612 13.96 7.60 -46.11
N ALA A 613 12.80 8.24 -46.24
CA ALA A 613 12.32 8.84 -47.47
C ALA A 613 11.69 10.21 -47.19
N ILE A 614 11.88 11.15 -48.11
CA ILE A 614 11.31 12.50 -48.07
C ILE A 614 10.06 12.59 -48.95
N HIS A 615 9.03 13.27 -48.44
CA HIS A 615 7.81 13.54 -49.20
C HIS A 615 8.13 14.42 -50.42
N PRO A 616 7.52 14.23 -51.60
CA PRO A 616 7.83 15.02 -52.80
C PRO A 616 7.67 16.55 -52.64
N GLY A 617 6.81 17.01 -51.72
CA GLY A 617 6.70 18.42 -51.35
C GLY A 617 7.94 18.99 -50.66
N GLY A 618 8.63 18.17 -49.87
CA GLY A 618 9.84 18.52 -49.11
C GLY A 618 9.66 18.56 -47.60
N ASP A 619 8.47 18.88 -47.10
CA ASP A 619 8.26 19.31 -45.70
C ASP A 619 8.11 18.13 -44.72
N ASN A 620 7.76 16.96 -45.23
CA ASN A 620 7.53 15.75 -44.44
C ASN A 620 8.59 14.68 -44.76
N LEU A 621 8.99 13.92 -43.74
CA LEU A 621 10.01 12.87 -43.82
C LEU A 621 9.51 11.63 -43.07
N VAL A 622 9.75 10.43 -43.60
CA VAL A 622 9.48 9.18 -42.90
C VAL A 622 10.78 8.42 -42.67
N VAL A 623 10.92 7.84 -41.48
CA VAL A 623 12.13 7.14 -41.03
C VAL A 623 11.77 5.74 -40.54
N GLY A 624 12.39 4.72 -41.13
CA GLY A 624 12.27 3.31 -40.74
C GLY A 624 13.24 2.92 -39.63
N SER A 625 12.90 1.86 -38.88
CA SER A 625 13.72 1.34 -37.78
C SER A 625 13.91 -0.17 -37.80
N LYS A 626 15.07 -0.58 -37.29
CA LYS A 626 15.38 -1.95 -36.86
C LYS A 626 14.68 -2.35 -35.55
N GLU A 627 13.38 -2.06 -35.47
CA GLU A 627 12.47 -2.43 -34.38
C GLU A 627 11.00 -2.58 -34.88
N GLY A 628 10.78 -2.60 -36.20
CA GLY A 628 9.44 -2.61 -36.79
C GLY A 628 8.64 -1.30 -36.64
N LYS A 629 9.30 -0.25 -36.13
CA LYS A 629 8.74 1.09 -35.92
C LYS A 629 9.07 2.01 -37.09
N MET A 630 8.08 2.79 -37.51
CA MET A 630 8.21 3.84 -38.50
C MET A 630 7.79 5.18 -37.89
N CYS A 631 8.62 6.20 -38.06
CA CYS A 631 8.38 7.54 -37.55
C CYS A 631 8.06 8.50 -38.69
N TRP A 632 6.87 9.10 -38.66
CA TRP A 632 6.52 10.23 -39.52
C TRP A 632 6.95 11.53 -38.86
N PHE A 633 7.72 12.34 -39.59
CA PHE A 633 8.14 13.68 -39.22
C PHE A 633 7.49 14.72 -40.11
N ASP A 634 6.95 15.73 -39.47
CA ASP A 634 6.67 17.02 -40.06
C ASP A 634 7.85 17.93 -39.68
N MET A 635 8.59 18.43 -40.67
CA MET A 635 9.82 19.19 -40.46
C MET A 635 9.58 20.66 -40.10
N ASP A 636 8.34 21.13 -40.08
CA ASP A 636 8.00 22.45 -39.57
C ASP A 636 7.42 22.33 -38.16
N LEU A 637 6.46 21.44 -37.94
CA LEU A 637 5.75 21.25 -36.66
C LEU A 637 6.68 20.92 -35.48
N SER A 638 7.65 20.01 -35.63
CA SER A 638 8.48 19.57 -34.50
C SER A 638 9.85 19.01 -34.88
N SER A 639 10.71 18.83 -33.88
CA SER A 639 11.92 17.99 -33.95
C SER A 639 11.67 16.54 -33.53
N LYS A 640 10.51 16.26 -32.90
CA LYS A 640 10.04 14.92 -32.53
C LYS A 640 9.10 14.37 -33.62
N PRO A 641 8.93 13.04 -33.74
CA PRO A 641 8.00 12.47 -34.71
C PRO A 641 6.57 12.90 -34.40
N TYR A 642 5.83 13.29 -35.44
CA TYR A 642 4.39 13.59 -35.38
C TYR A 642 3.59 12.32 -35.04
N LYS A 643 3.94 11.19 -35.67
CA LYS A 643 3.28 9.91 -35.46
C LYS A 643 4.30 8.76 -35.50
N ILE A 644 4.21 7.86 -34.53
CA ILE A 644 5.00 6.63 -34.50
C ILE A 644 4.06 5.46 -34.79
N LEU A 645 4.38 4.69 -35.82
CA LEU A 645 3.59 3.56 -36.30
C LEU A 645 4.36 2.27 -36.01
N LYS A 646 3.72 1.30 -35.36
CA LYS A 646 4.27 -0.03 -35.06
C LYS A 646 3.59 -1.04 -35.99
N ASN A 647 4.13 -1.19 -37.20
CA ASN A 647 3.46 -1.92 -38.28
C ASN A 647 4.04 -3.32 -38.46
N HIS A 648 5.36 -3.45 -38.35
CA HIS A 648 6.05 -4.71 -38.60
C HIS A 648 6.49 -5.36 -37.27
N PRO A 649 6.41 -6.70 -37.13
CA PRO A 649 7.03 -7.43 -36.02
C PRO A 649 8.56 -7.57 -36.13
N LYS A 650 9.14 -7.31 -37.32
CA LYS A 650 10.60 -7.33 -37.55
C LYS A 650 11.12 -5.99 -38.07
N ASP A 651 12.43 -5.91 -38.26
CA ASP A 651 13.14 -4.75 -38.76
C ASP A 651 12.59 -4.25 -40.10
N ILE A 652 12.37 -2.94 -40.21
CA ILE A 652 12.02 -2.27 -41.46
C ILE A 652 13.31 -2.14 -42.28
N THR A 653 13.30 -2.62 -43.51
CA THR A 653 14.45 -2.59 -44.41
C THR A 653 14.47 -1.27 -45.17
N ASN A 654 13.47 -1.03 -46.03
CA ASN A 654 13.28 0.26 -46.70
C ASN A 654 11.90 0.92 -46.46
N VAL A 655 11.84 2.22 -46.68
CA VAL A 655 10.63 3.06 -46.71
C VAL A 655 10.72 3.97 -47.94
N GLU A 656 9.65 4.10 -48.70
CA GLU A 656 9.62 4.92 -49.92
C GLU A 656 8.32 5.74 -50.02
N PHE A 657 8.42 6.95 -50.58
CA PHE A 657 7.26 7.75 -51.00
C PHE A 657 6.96 7.57 -52.48
N HIS A 658 5.68 7.55 -52.85
CA HIS A 658 5.27 7.70 -54.24
C HIS A 658 5.46 9.17 -54.69
N ARG A 659 5.91 9.39 -55.92
CA ARG A 659 6.22 10.74 -56.45
C ARG A 659 5.00 11.65 -56.72
N SER A 660 3.92 11.12 -57.31
CA SER A 660 2.69 11.89 -57.61
C SER A 660 1.49 11.57 -56.71
N TYR A 661 1.15 10.30 -56.51
CA TYR A 661 0.07 9.89 -55.60
C TYR A 661 0.47 10.08 -54.12
N PRO A 662 -0.48 10.40 -53.22
CA PRO A 662 -0.26 10.52 -51.78
C PRO A 662 -0.14 9.13 -51.11
N LEU A 663 0.79 8.32 -51.60
CA LEU A 663 1.06 6.96 -51.13
C LEU A 663 2.49 6.87 -50.61
N PHE A 664 2.69 6.00 -49.63
CA PHE A 664 4.02 5.60 -49.17
C PHE A 664 3.99 4.14 -48.72
N ALA A 665 5.15 3.50 -48.68
CA ALA A 665 5.28 2.09 -48.32
C ALA A 665 6.43 1.87 -47.34
N SER A 666 6.30 0.83 -46.52
CA SER A 666 7.40 0.28 -45.72
C SER A 666 7.52 -1.22 -45.98
N CYS A 667 8.75 -1.72 -46.12
CA CYS A 667 9.04 -3.13 -46.26
C CYS A 667 9.91 -3.66 -45.11
N SER A 668 9.88 -4.96 -44.87
CA SER A 668 10.51 -5.56 -43.69
C SER A 668 11.02 -6.99 -43.92
N GLU A 669 11.94 -7.40 -43.05
CA GLU A 669 12.40 -8.79 -42.92
C GLU A 669 11.28 -9.79 -42.55
N ASP A 670 10.07 -9.32 -42.24
CA ASP A 670 8.87 -10.15 -42.01
C ASP A 670 8.24 -10.72 -43.31
N SER A 671 8.83 -10.41 -44.47
CA SER A 671 8.36 -10.80 -45.81
C SER A 671 7.08 -10.08 -46.27
N THR A 672 6.75 -8.93 -45.67
CA THR A 672 5.62 -8.09 -46.05
C THR A 672 6.04 -6.67 -46.44
N ALA A 673 5.21 -6.02 -47.25
CA ALA A 673 5.27 -4.58 -47.48
C ALA A 673 3.90 -3.97 -47.13
N TYR A 674 3.89 -2.94 -46.29
CA TYR A 674 2.68 -2.20 -45.94
C TYR A 674 2.55 -0.98 -46.83
N VAL A 675 1.34 -0.74 -47.33
CA VAL A 675 1.00 0.44 -48.15
C VAL A 675 0.11 1.38 -47.34
N PHE A 676 0.43 2.66 -47.37
CA PHE A 676 -0.25 3.71 -46.63
C PHE A 676 -0.69 4.84 -47.57
N HIS A 677 -1.81 5.46 -47.22
CA HIS A 677 -2.15 6.80 -47.69
C HIS A 677 -1.51 7.82 -46.76
N GLY A 678 -0.75 8.77 -47.30
CA GLY A 678 -0.11 9.85 -46.58
C GLY A 678 -0.39 11.16 -47.28
N LYS A 679 -1.53 11.79 -46.96
CA LYS A 679 -1.90 13.08 -47.54
C LYS A 679 -1.39 14.21 -46.66
N VAL A 680 -0.41 14.93 -47.18
CA VAL A 680 0.00 16.24 -46.67
C VAL A 680 -0.96 17.30 -47.24
N TYR A 681 -1.37 18.25 -46.41
CA TYR A 681 -2.20 19.37 -46.82
C TYR A 681 -1.33 20.60 -47.10
N ASN A 682 -1.77 21.47 -48.01
CA ASN A 682 -1.08 22.73 -48.29
C ASN A 682 -1.43 23.82 -47.25
N ASP A 683 -2.47 23.62 -46.44
CA ASP A 683 -2.77 24.50 -45.30
C ASP A 683 -1.88 24.10 -44.12
N LEU A 684 -1.07 25.06 -43.66
CA LEU A 684 -0.16 24.92 -42.52
C LEU A 684 -0.85 24.52 -41.21
N ASN A 685 -2.18 24.68 -41.09
CA ASN A 685 -2.93 24.29 -39.90
C ASN A 685 -3.46 22.85 -39.95
N GLU A 686 -3.47 22.20 -41.12
CA GLU A 686 -4.01 20.84 -41.28
C GLU A 686 -2.90 19.77 -41.22
N ASN A 687 -2.86 19.03 -40.11
CA ASN A 687 -1.91 17.93 -39.91
C ASN A 687 -2.07 16.81 -40.97
N PRO A 688 -0.97 16.11 -41.35
CA PRO A 688 -1.01 15.09 -42.40
C PRO A 688 -1.90 13.89 -42.04
N LEU A 689 -2.76 13.49 -42.98
CA LEU A 689 -3.67 12.36 -42.83
C LEU A 689 -2.95 11.06 -43.23
N ILE A 690 -2.72 10.20 -42.23
CA ILE A 690 -1.99 8.93 -42.38
C ILE A 690 -2.92 7.75 -42.11
N VAL A 691 -3.23 6.97 -43.15
CA VAL A 691 -4.17 5.82 -43.12
C VAL A 691 -3.48 4.55 -43.65
N PRO A 692 -3.46 3.43 -42.91
CA PRO A 692 -3.00 2.15 -43.44
C PRO A 692 -4.00 1.58 -44.45
N LEU A 693 -3.53 1.26 -45.65
CA LEU A 693 -4.36 0.75 -46.74
C LEU A 693 -4.31 -0.78 -46.77
N GLU A 694 -3.17 -1.35 -47.14
CA GLU A 694 -3.08 -2.78 -47.47
C GLU A 694 -1.74 -3.41 -47.03
N ILE A 695 -1.76 -4.72 -46.77
CA ILE A 695 -0.57 -5.49 -46.38
C ILE A 695 -0.25 -6.44 -47.53
N LEU A 696 0.74 -6.08 -48.34
CA LEU A 696 1.21 -6.87 -49.45
C LEU A 696 2.01 -8.06 -48.93
N ARG A 697 1.52 -9.26 -49.26
CA ARG A 697 2.12 -10.55 -48.91
C ARG A 697 2.41 -11.30 -50.20
N GLY A 698 3.57 -11.94 -50.28
CA GLY A 698 3.93 -12.74 -51.45
C GLY A 698 5.35 -13.28 -51.45
N HIS A 699 6.30 -12.61 -50.79
CA HIS A 699 7.67 -13.13 -50.66
C HIS A 699 7.74 -14.30 -49.68
N SER A 700 8.68 -15.21 -49.91
CA SER A 700 8.99 -16.31 -49.00
C SER A 700 9.52 -15.79 -47.65
N SER A 701 9.35 -16.59 -46.59
CA SER A 701 9.87 -16.28 -45.25
C SER A 701 11.40 -16.28 -45.16
N LYS A 702 12.08 -16.80 -46.19
CA LYS A 702 13.55 -16.82 -46.31
C LYS A 702 14.05 -15.47 -46.84
N GLY A 703 14.56 -14.63 -45.94
CA GLY A 703 15.29 -13.40 -46.27
C GLY A 703 14.45 -12.13 -46.35
N GLY A 704 13.12 -12.21 -46.27
CA GLY A 704 12.25 -11.03 -46.15
C GLY A 704 12.14 -10.19 -47.43
N VAL A 705 11.62 -8.96 -47.28
CA VAL A 705 11.69 -7.92 -48.32
C VAL A 705 12.85 -6.98 -47.98
N LEU A 706 13.79 -6.78 -48.90
CA LEU A 706 15.03 -6.04 -48.69
C LEU A 706 14.94 -4.58 -49.17
N ASP A 707 14.17 -4.33 -50.22
CA ASP A 707 13.97 -2.99 -50.80
C ASP A 707 12.55 -2.87 -51.37
N CYS A 708 12.04 -1.65 -51.51
CA CYS A 708 10.78 -1.35 -52.19
C CYS A 708 10.85 0.01 -52.90
N LYS A 709 10.31 0.08 -54.12
CA LYS A 709 10.26 1.30 -54.94
C LYS A 709 8.92 1.43 -55.64
N PHE A 710 8.37 2.64 -55.69
CA PHE A 710 7.17 2.93 -56.47
C PHE A 710 7.50 3.17 -57.93
N HIS A 711 6.57 2.82 -58.82
CA HIS A 711 6.62 3.28 -60.21
C HIS A 711 6.47 4.82 -60.26
N PRO A 712 7.24 5.58 -61.08
CA PRO A 712 7.27 7.05 -60.98
C PRO A 712 5.93 7.76 -61.24
N ARG A 713 5.02 7.10 -61.98
CA ARG A 713 3.77 7.68 -62.50
C ARG A 713 2.49 6.92 -62.12
N GLN A 714 2.59 5.68 -61.67
CA GLN A 714 1.46 4.76 -61.49
C GLN A 714 1.46 4.22 -60.07
N PRO A 715 0.30 3.92 -59.46
CA PRO A 715 0.18 3.45 -58.09
C PRO A 715 0.58 1.96 -58.00
N TRP A 716 1.79 1.63 -58.45
CA TRP A 716 2.38 0.30 -58.49
C TRP A 716 3.62 0.28 -57.60
N LEU A 717 3.82 -0.83 -56.88
CA LEU A 717 4.97 -1.01 -55.99
C LEU A 717 5.78 -2.23 -56.43
N PHE A 718 7.08 -2.03 -56.60
CA PHE A 718 8.06 -3.09 -56.77
C PHE A 718 8.68 -3.43 -55.41
N THR A 719 8.85 -4.71 -55.11
CA THR A 719 9.51 -5.19 -53.88
C THR A 719 10.62 -6.20 -54.20
N ALA A 720 11.78 -6.01 -53.57
CA ALA A 720 12.95 -6.86 -53.70
C ALA A 720 12.94 -7.95 -52.62
N GLY A 721 12.94 -9.21 -53.03
CA GLY A 721 12.92 -10.33 -52.10
C GLY A 721 14.30 -10.89 -51.77
N GLY A 722 14.46 -11.31 -50.51
CA GLY A 722 15.51 -12.25 -50.10
C GLY A 722 15.34 -13.64 -50.74
N ASP A 723 14.19 -13.91 -51.36
CA ASP A 723 13.86 -15.12 -52.12
C ASP A 723 14.26 -15.06 -53.60
N SER A 724 15.21 -14.17 -53.94
CA SER A 724 15.78 -13.93 -55.28
C SER A 724 14.75 -13.55 -56.38
N VAL A 725 13.56 -13.09 -55.97
CA VAL A 725 12.47 -12.66 -56.86
C VAL A 725 12.15 -11.19 -56.60
N ILE A 726 11.78 -10.48 -57.66
CA ILE A 726 11.16 -9.15 -57.56
C ILE A 726 9.67 -9.30 -57.83
N LYS A 727 8.82 -8.60 -57.08
CA LYS A 727 7.36 -8.63 -57.28
C LYS A 727 6.84 -7.23 -57.60
N LEU A 728 6.01 -7.15 -58.64
CA LEU A 728 5.23 -5.96 -59.00
C LEU A 728 3.81 -6.14 -58.45
N TYR A 729 3.39 -5.22 -57.59
CA TYR A 729 2.03 -5.12 -57.10
C TYR A 729 1.28 -3.97 -57.80
N CYS A 730 0.07 -4.26 -58.28
CA CYS A 730 -0.81 -3.33 -58.98
C CYS A 730 -2.16 -3.22 -58.25
N HIS A 731 -3.02 -2.29 -58.69
CA HIS A 731 -4.37 -2.05 -58.16
C HIS A 731 -5.42 -2.92 -58.86
#